data_AF-A0A084FYX9-F1
#
_entry.id   AF-A0A084FYX9-F1
#
_cell.length_a   1.000
_cell.length_b   1.000
_cell.length_c   1.000
_cell.angle_alpha   90.00
_cell.angle_beta   90.00
_cell.angle_gamma   90.00
#
_symmetry.space_group_name_H-M   'P 1'
#
loop_
_entity.id
_entity.type
_entity.pdbx_description
1 polymer ?
#
loop_
_entity_poly.entity_id
_entity_poly.type
_entity_poly.pdbx_seq_one_letter_code
_entity_poly.pdbx_strand_id
1 'polypeptide(L)'
;MAPIAEDPVPAAPAVPAKPRVLVPEKVSPDGLAMLQGKFQVDIRLGLSAEELLTIIPGYEALIVRSETKVTAPVLQAAVNLKVVARAGVGVDNIDVAAATARGVIVVNSPSGNILAAAEHTIALLLATARHIGRADGTLKDGKWERSKLVGVEVGGKTLGIIGLGKVGMNVARMAKGLGMKIKAVDPYASAEVAERASVELVADLKTMLPQVDFLTIHTPLIASTLDLLGEAELQQMKKTARVLNVARGGVYNEAALVKALDEGWIAAAGIDVFTSEPPAPDSTASKLAKHPKVVATPHLGASTVEAQENVSLDVCAQVLKVLEGDLPTTAVNAPLILPDEYRRLQPFVSLVEKLGSLYTQYFVGRKGGMIGGRTFELVYHGELAGVTNTRPLLAALVKGLVSTISDSQGRDVNIVNATLIAKEKGMVINEIKAHDTPDLVYASLVTLRAFTEGGSGVDEEPQIIEGYISEDAAYISRLGRFHGSFEPEGTVLVLHNYDTPGKIGGVGMVLGRQGVNINFMQVASHEPKPRKKPGSANGHGNGNGNGVVHEALMILGIGGHVTKEVLDELAATEGILDLTLPGYMDPEMVERWIEECQNSDTSECPTSPKRRRAPAPDASNKAKRPRLLPLANVDPNFDRSMSTSRDSNRGPEKESSQMAARDDPDREPTPRPRKRASPFPAPALARRGLNDSQSAVSDSQDRGSGVSSRTRSSSPIKNPDDLLKLKKPVSWTTPEPRALRDAVQAIGSGQALRLFDDVWKIVQKEGYLPQELKGILKDELMVGDSHFATNSRDIFISEKNKHDASRLSLGNEVASIAVYSELCTIRDIATTTVLFVNSTRSEATWNDHIHGPILRLAVSSTPDVAAENITQASICRAFVPASRGEIEILNGKMIDYALLLRPEKSLSVRIAEFVDGFDGPRTFNQSTNGPLRYEPTGVFVETKVESRRRAEGKAQLGVWLAAWYGRVAKFAPVPPTAAGTVVNLPFVPVLLVVCERWELYFAFDKDDEYEVCGPLEIGSTATVDGSYRVLGVLRLLARWVAGEFRNWVERCVALR
;
A
#
# COMPACT_ATOMS: atom_id res chain seq x y z
N MET A 1 8.83 73.73 -9.34
CA MET A 1 8.50 72.36 -8.91
C MET A 1 8.81 71.43 -10.08
N ALA A 2 9.61 70.40 -9.85
CA ALA A 2 9.80 69.29 -10.79
C ALA A 2 9.21 68.02 -10.14
N PRO A 3 8.64 67.08 -10.90
CA PRO A 3 8.10 65.85 -10.33
C PRO A 3 9.23 64.95 -9.82
N ILE A 4 8.93 64.19 -8.76
CA ILE A 4 9.78 63.10 -8.27
C ILE A 4 9.57 61.91 -9.21
N ALA A 5 10.63 61.16 -9.53
CA ALA A 5 10.51 59.93 -10.29
C ALA A 5 9.98 58.80 -9.39
N GLU A 6 9.02 58.02 -9.89
CA GLU A 6 8.54 56.81 -9.21
C GLU A 6 9.48 55.64 -9.52
N ASP A 7 9.86 54.88 -8.50
CA ASP A 7 10.69 53.69 -8.67
C ASP A 7 9.92 52.58 -9.43
N PRO A 8 10.61 51.78 -10.28
CA PRO A 8 9.97 50.75 -11.06
C PRO A 8 9.43 49.62 -10.17
N VAL A 9 8.10 49.41 -10.21
CA VAL A 9 7.44 48.29 -9.53
C VAL A 9 8.05 46.96 -10.00
N PRO A 10 8.56 46.10 -9.10
CA PRO A 10 9.13 44.81 -9.50
C PRO A 10 8.06 43.93 -10.15
N ALA A 11 8.42 43.28 -11.26
CA ALA A 11 7.52 42.41 -12.00
C ALA A 11 7.03 41.26 -11.10
N ALA A 12 5.73 40.97 -11.14
CA ALA A 12 5.15 39.85 -10.40
C ALA A 12 5.81 38.52 -10.83
N PRO A 13 6.10 37.61 -9.89
CA PRO A 13 6.74 36.34 -10.21
C PRO A 13 5.85 35.53 -11.18
N ALA A 14 6.47 34.92 -12.18
CA ALA A 14 5.77 34.10 -13.15
C ALA A 14 5.05 32.93 -12.46
N VAL A 15 3.79 32.69 -12.84
CA VAL A 15 3.02 31.56 -12.32
C VAL A 15 3.77 30.26 -12.65
N PRO A 16 4.12 29.42 -11.66
CA PRO A 16 4.85 28.18 -11.94
C PRO A 16 4.01 27.28 -12.84
N ALA A 17 4.62 26.75 -13.90
CA ALA A 17 3.95 25.85 -14.82
C ALA A 17 3.44 24.60 -14.07
N LYS A 18 2.22 24.16 -14.40
CA LYS A 18 1.68 22.90 -13.85
C LYS A 18 2.61 21.74 -14.24
N PRO A 19 2.98 20.85 -13.29
CA PRO A 19 3.71 19.63 -13.62
C PRO A 19 3.03 18.84 -14.74
N ARG A 20 3.84 18.22 -15.59
CA ARG A 20 3.46 17.53 -16.82
C ARG A 20 3.65 16.02 -16.67
N VAL A 21 2.59 15.28 -17.00
CA VAL A 21 2.53 13.81 -16.94
C VAL A 21 2.42 13.26 -18.36
N LEU A 22 3.35 12.40 -18.77
CA LEU A 22 3.31 11.70 -20.06
C LEU A 22 2.68 10.31 -19.90
N VAL A 23 1.72 9.99 -20.78
CA VAL A 23 1.02 8.70 -20.78
C VAL A 23 1.10 8.07 -22.19
N PRO A 24 2.13 7.24 -22.48
CA PRO A 24 2.34 6.63 -23.80
C PRO A 24 1.46 5.40 -24.10
N GLU A 25 0.77 4.86 -23.10
CA GLU A 25 -0.01 3.61 -23.20
C GLU A 25 -1.46 3.80 -22.72
N LYS A 26 -2.35 2.84 -23.03
CA LYS A 26 -3.76 2.90 -22.60
C LYS A 26 -3.90 2.69 -21.09
N VAL A 27 -4.26 3.76 -20.39
CA VAL A 27 -4.55 3.85 -18.95
C VAL A 27 -6.03 4.22 -18.76
N SER A 28 -6.66 3.84 -17.63
CA SER A 28 -8.10 4.06 -17.45
C SER A 28 -8.44 5.55 -17.27
N PRO A 29 -9.50 6.08 -17.92
CA PRO A 29 -9.94 7.48 -17.75
C PRO A 29 -10.11 7.88 -16.28
N ASP A 30 -10.58 6.97 -15.44
CA ASP A 30 -10.84 7.19 -14.01
C ASP A 30 -9.58 7.51 -13.20
N GLY A 31 -8.45 6.86 -13.50
CA GLY A 31 -7.17 7.21 -12.88
C GLY A 31 -6.64 8.55 -13.41
N LEU A 32 -6.76 8.77 -14.73
CA LEU A 32 -6.29 10.01 -15.36
C LEU A 32 -7.07 11.24 -14.88
N ALA A 33 -8.36 11.09 -14.57
CA ALA A 33 -9.19 12.14 -13.98
C ALA A 33 -8.67 12.64 -12.62
N MET A 34 -7.99 11.79 -11.84
CA MET A 34 -7.34 12.18 -10.57
C MET A 34 -6.20 13.18 -10.79
N LEU A 35 -5.55 13.12 -11.95
CA LEU A 35 -4.37 13.92 -12.29
C LEU A 35 -4.74 15.19 -13.07
N GLN A 36 -5.71 15.10 -13.99
CA GLN A 36 -6.09 16.20 -14.91
C GLN A 36 -6.54 17.50 -14.23
N GLY A 37 -7.05 17.43 -12.99
CA GLY A 37 -7.38 18.65 -12.22
C GLY A 37 -6.15 19.44 -11.79
N LYS A 38 -5.09 18.75 -11.36
CA LYS A 38 -3.87 19.37 -10.79
C LYS A 38 -2.76 19.57 -11.82
N PHE A 39 -2.54 18.60 -12.70
CA PHE A 39 -1.40 18.50 -13.61
C PHE A 39 -1.80 18.57 -15.09
N GLN A 40 -0.86 18.90 -15.97
CA GLN A 40 -1.05 18.72 -17.42
C GLN A 40 -0.80 17.25 -17.78
N VAL A 41 -1.82 16.55 -18.27
CA VAL A 41 -1.71 15.13 -18.63
C VAL A 41 -1.73 14.97 -20.16
N ASP A 42 -0.57 14.69 -20.75
CA ASP A 42 -0.40 14.43 -22.19
C ASP A 42 -0.52 12.93 -22.49
N ILE A 43 -1.65 12.51 -23.06
CA ILE A 43 -1.85 11.13 -23.53
C ILE A 43 -1.35 11.02 -24.97
N ARG A 44 -0.32 10.21 -25.22
CA ARG A 44 0.36 10.09 -26.53
C ARG A 44 0.61 8.63 -26.90
N LEU A 45 -0.44 7.96 -27.35
CA LEU A 45 -0.40 6.52 -27.63
C LEU A 45 0.52 6.16 -28.81
N GLY A 46 1.34 5.12 -28.64
CA GLY A 46 2.11 4.51 -29.73
C GLY A 46 3.43 5.20 -30.09
N LEU A 47 4.00 6.00 -29.18
CA LEU A 47 5.31 6.64 -29.35
C LEU A 47 6.42 5.61 -29.60
N SER A 48 7.28 5.90 -30.58
CA SER A 48 8.56 5.20 -30.75
C SER A 48 9.56 5.56 -29.64
N ALA A 49 10.63 4.76 -29.51
CA ALA A 49 11.70 5.04 -28.55
C ALA A 49 12.42 6.37 -28.83
N GLU A 50 12.55 6.76 -30.11
CA GLU A 50 13.20 8.00 -30.55
C GLU A 50 12.34 9.23 -30.23
N GLU A 51 11.03 9.17 -30.47
CA GLU A 51 10.09 10.22 -30.06
C GLU A 51 10.01 10.34 -28.54
N LEU A 52 10.00 9.21 -27.81
CA LEU A 52 10.00 9.22 -26.35
C LEU A 52 11.27 9.90 -25.80
N LEU A 53 12.45 9.55 -26.30
CA LEU A 53 13.71 10.22 -25.96
C LEU A 53 13.67 11.73 -26.26
N THR A 54 13.01 12.14 -27.34
CA THR A 54 12.91 13.55 -27.75
C THR A 54 11.98 14.36 -26.83
N ILE A 55 10.87 13.78 -26.35
CA ILE A 55 9.86 14.53 -25.56
C ILE A 55 9.99 14.36 -24.05
N ILE A 56 10.61 13.29 -23.55
CA ILE A 56 10.72 13.01 -22.11
C ILE A 56 11.45 14.07 -21.27
N PRO A 57 12.38 14.93 -21.79
CA PRO A 57 12.95 16.01 -20.99
C PRO A 57 11.92 16.98 -20.38
N GLY A 58 10.73 17.10 -20.99
CA GLY A 58 9.71 18.06 -20.60
C GLY A 58 8.64 17.57 -19.60
N TYR A 59 8.86 16.46 -18.89
CA TYR A 59 7.84 15.86 -17.99
C TYR A 59 8.43 15.44 -16.64
N GLU A 60 7.71 15.71 -15.53
CA GLU A 60 8.07 15.22 -14.20
C GLU A 60 7.49 13.83 -13.87
N ALA A 61 6.54 13.32 -14.66
CA ALA A 61 5.98 11.99 -14.48
C ALA A 61 5.75 11.22 -15.80
N LEU A 62 5.92 9.89 -15.75
CA LEU A 62 5.73 8.97 -16.86
C LEU A 62 4.90 7.75 -16.41
N ILE A 63 3.71 7.54 -17.01
CA ILE A 63 2.80 6.43 -16.66
C ILE A 63 2.78 5.38 -17.78
N VAL A 64 3.50 4.29 -17.57
CA VAL A 64 3.69 3.19 -18.53
C VAL A 64 2.97 1.92 -18.10
N ARG A 65 2.87 0.94 -19.00
CA ARG A 65 2.33 -0.39 -18.70
C ARG A 65 3.31 -1.50 -19.05
N SER A 66 3.34 -2.01 -20.26
CA SER A 66 4.18 -3.17 -20.62
C SER A 66 4.82 -3.06 -22.00
N GLU A 67 4.27 -2.21 -22.87
CA GLU A 67 4.76 -1.97 -24.21
C GLU A 67 5.98 -1.04 -24.15
N THR A 68 5.86 0.11 -23.48
CA THR A 68 6.97 1.08 -23.33
C THR A 68 8.11 0.48 -22.51
N LYS A 69 9.34 0.57 -23.02
CA LYS A 69 10.55 0.17 -22.30
C LYS A 69 11.28 1.42 -21.79
N VAL A 70 11.31 1.60 -20.47
CA VAL A 70 11.92 2.76 -19.80
C VAL A 70 13.36 2.40 -19.45
N THR A 71 14.23 2.48 -20.47
CA THR A 71 15.64 2.06 -20.41
C THR A 71 16.57 3.15 -19.88
N ALA A 72 17.82 2.81 -19.52
CA ALA A 72 18.81 3.79 -19.06
C ALA A 72 18.98 5.04 -19.97
N PRO A 73 18.92 4.96 -21.32
CA PRO A 73 18.88 6.14 -22.18
C PRO A 73 17.62 6.99 -22.05
N VAL A 74 16.43 6.38 -21.94
CA VAL A 74 15.17 7.14 -21.72
C VAL A 74 15.27 7.93 -20.42
N LEU A 75 15.74 7.28 -19.36
CA LEU A 75 16.01 7.90 -18.06
C LEU A 75 17.15 8.92 -18.10
N GLN A 76 17.96 8.97 -19.17
CA GLN A 76 19.06 9.94 -19.33
C GLN A 76 18.60 11.23 -20.01
N ALA A 77 17.68 11.13 -20.96
CA ALA A 77 17.01 12.30 -21.55
C ALA A 77 16.01 12.94 -20.56
N ALA A 78 15.48 12.16 -19.62
CA ALA A 78 14.41 12.54 -18.71
C ALA A 78 14.83 13.48 -17.55
N VAL A 79 15.45 14.63 -17.86
CA VAL A 79 16.13 15.52 -16.89
C VAL A 79 15.23 16.10 -15.78
N ASN A 80 13.91 16.16 -15.98
CA ASN A 80 12.94 16.66 -14.99
C ASN A 80 12.15 15.54 -14.28
N LEU A 81 12.37 14.27 -14.64
CA LEU A 81 11.48 13.16 -14.30
C LEU A 81 11.63 12.71 -12.84
N LYS A 82 10.57 12.90 -12.05
CA LYS A 82 10.51 12.54 -10.62
C LYS A 82 9.96 11.14 -10.40
N VAL A 83 9.01 10.70 -11.24
CA VAL A 83 8.33 9.40 -11.08
C VAL A 83 8.08 8.65 -12.39
N VAL A 84 8.42 7.35 -12.40
CA VAL A 84 7.94 6.37 -13.38
C VAL A 84 6.92 5.47 -12.69
N ALA A 85 5.72 5.40 -13.24
CA ALA A 85 4.62 4.66 -12.66
C ALA A 85 4.15 3.54 -13.60
N ARG A 86 4.21 2.29 -13.14
CA ARG A 86 3.81 1.11 -13.90
C ARG A 86 2.39 0.70 -13.51
N ALA A 87 1.41 0.87 -14.41
CA ALA A 87 0.02 0.43 -14.18
C ALA A 87 -0.14 -1.11 -14.29
N GLY A 88 0.35 -1.81 -13.25
CA GLY A 88 0.43 -3.26 -13.08
C GLY A 88 1.49 -3.66 -12.03
N VAL A 89 1.66 -4.95 -11.72
CA VAL A 89 2.56 -5.43 -10.65
C VAL A 89 4.04 -5.43 -11.06
N GLY A 90 4.38 -6.11 -12.16
CA GLY A 90 5.76 -6.24 -12.63
C GLY A 90 6.32 -4.92 -13.14
N VAL A 91 7.62 -4.67 -12.95
CA VAL A 91 8.35 -3.50 -13.49
C VAL A 91 9.45 -3.94 -14.48
N ASP A 92 9.27 -5.12 -15.06
CA ASP A 92 10.22 -5.83 -15.91
C ASP A 92 10.56 -5.06 -17.21
N ASN A 93 9.81 -3.99 -17.51
CA ASN A 93 10.02 -3.04 -18.61
C ASN A 93 10.68 -1.70 -18.19
N ILE A 94 11.14 -1.57 -16.95
CA ILE A 94 11.75 -0.35 -16.39
C ILE A 94 13.15 -0.69 -15.87
N ASP A 95 14.16 0.09 -16.26
CA ASP A 95 15.49 0.02 -15.66
C ASP A 95 15.49 0.68 -14.28
N VAL A 96 15.08 -0.10 -13.28
CA VAL A 96 14.98 0.34 -11.88
C VAL A 96 16.35 0.78 -11.33
N ALA A 97 17.46 0.23 -11.82
CA ALA A 97 18.79 0.62 -11.39
C ALA A 97 19.18 2.01 -11.94
N ALA A 98 18.98 2.26 -13.23
CA ALA A 98 19.22 3.57 -13.84
C ALA A 98 18.26 4.66 -13.33
N ALA A 99 17.01 4.28 -13.01
CA ALA A 99 16.05 5.18 -12.36
C ALA A 99 16.55 5.56 -10.96
N THR A 100 16.97 4.56 -10.17
CA THR A 100 17.56 4.75 -8.84
C THR A 100 18.80 5.63 -8.87
N ALA A 101 19.70 5.44 -9.84
CA ALA A 101 20.93 6.25 -9.97
C ALA A 101 20.67 7.74 -10.27
N ARG A 102 19.47 8.09 -10.74
CA ARG A 102 19.02 9.46 -11.03
C ARG A 102 18.01 10.00 -10.02
N GLY A 103 17.68 9.23 -8.97
CA GLY A 103 16.67 9.62 -7.98
C GLY A 103 15.22 9.49 -8.47
N VAL A 104 14.99 8.89 -9.65
CA VAL A 104 13.65 8.70 -10.20
C VAL A 104 12.93 7.61 -9.41
N ILE A 105 11.82 7.96 -8.79
CA ILE A 105 10.99 7.03 -8.02
C ILE A 105 10.25 6.10 -8.99
N VAL A 106 10.32 4.79 -8.76
CA VAL A 106 9.56 3.78 -9.53
C VAL A 106 8.42 3.25 -8.66
N VAL A 107 7.17 3.46 -9.07
CA VAL A 107 5.97 2.94 -8.38
C VAL A 107 5.21 1.92 -9.24
N ASN A 108 4.53 0.98 -8.60
CA ASN A 108 3.70 -0.02 -9.28
C ASN A 108 2.29 -0.13 -8.65
N SER A 109 1.45 -1.01 -9.22
CA SER A 109 0.22 -1.49 -8.55
C SER A 109 0.43 -2.94 -8.09
N PRO A 110 0.71 -3.19 -6.80
CA PRO A 110 0.96 -4.53 -6.25
C PRO A 110 -0.33 -5.25 -5.81
N SER A 111 -1.51 -4.68 -6.12
CA SER A 111 -2.81 -5.21 -5.71
C SER A 111 -3.86 -5.26 -6.83
N GLY A 112 -3.87 -4.33 -7.78
CA GLY A 112 -5.00 -4.13 -8.70
C GLY A 112 -5.37 -5.31 -9.60
N ASN A 113 -4.47 -6.27 -9.83
CA ASN A 113 -4.71 -7.44 -10.70
C ASN A 113 -4.82 -8.79 -9.97
N ILE A 114 -4.80 -8.84 -8.63
CA ILE A 114 -4.71 -10.12 -7.87
C ILE A 114 -5.83 -11.09 -8.26
N LEU A 115 -7.06 -10.58 -8.35
CA LEU A 115 -8.23 -11.40 -8.64
C LEU A 115 -8.22 -11.91 -10.07
N ALA A 116 -7.96 -11.05 -11.06
CA ALA A 116 -7.85 -11.40 -12.47
C ALA A 116 -6.78 -12.49 -12.72
N ALA A 117 -5.62 -12.40 -12.07
CA ALA A 117 -4.56 -13.40 -12.21
C ALA A 117 -4.97 -14.76 -11.62
N ALA A 118 -5.72 -14.76 -10.52
CA ALA A 118 -6.26 -15.98 -9.92
C ALA A 118 -7.37 -16.60 -10.79
N GLU A 119 -8.29 -15.78 -11.29
CA GLU A 119 -9.38 -16.22 -12.17
C GLU A 119 -8.84 -16.78 -13.49
N HIS A 120 -7.83 -16.13 -14.10
CA HIS A 120 -7.19 -16.62 -15.31
C HIS A 120 -6.39 -17.92 -15.07
N THR A 121 -5.80 -18.09 -13.89
CA THR A 121 -5.19 -19.38 -13.49
C THR A 121 -6.23 -20.50 -13.44
N ILE A 122 -7.41 -20.24 -12.87
CA ILE A 122 -8.52 -21.22 -12.84
C ILE A 122 -9.11 -21.45 -14.24
N ALA A 123 -9.17 -20.42 -15.08
CA ALA A 123 -9.60 -20.54 -16.48
C ALA A 123 -8.64 -21.43 -17.29
N LEU A 124 -7.32 -21.23 -17.17
CA LEU A 124 -6.30 -22.07 -17.79
C LEU A 124 -6.29 -23.49 -17.21
N LEU A 125 -6.52 -23.66 -15.91
CA LEU A 125 -6.68 -24.97 -15.26
C LEU A 125 -7.82 -25.76 -15.92
N LEU A 126 -8.99 -25.15 -16.05
CA LEU A 126 -10.17 -25.78 -16.68
C LEU A 126 -10.00 -25.97 -18.19
N ALA A 127 -9.40 -25.01 -18.90
CA ALA A 127 -9.12 -25.12 -20.33
C ALA A 127 -8.14 -26.27 -20.64
N THR A 128 -7.09 -26.43 -19.84
CA THR A 128 -6.08 -27.50 -19.95
C THR A 128 -6.63 -28.85 -19.48
N ALA A 129 -7.53 -28.87 -18.50
CA ALA A 129 -8.24 -30.08 -18.08
C ALA A 129 -9.18 -30.61 -19.18
N ARG A 130 -9.73 -29.73 -20.03
CA ARG A 130 -10.82 -30.03 -20.98
C ARG A 130 -10.46 -29.82 -22.46
N HIS A 131 -9.20 -29.57 -22.78
CA HIS A 131 -8.67 -29.35 -24.15
C HIS A 131 -9.32 -28.19 -24.92
N ILE A 132 -9.80 -27.14 -24.22
CA ILE A 132 -10.74 -26.15 -24.80
C ILE A 132 -10.16 -25.44 -26.03
N GLY A 133 -8.91 -24.96 -25.98
CA GLY A 133 -8.30 -24.25 -27.12
C GLY A 133 -8.20 -25.11 -28.38
N ARG A 134 -7.86 -26.40 -28.23
CA ARG A 134 -7.87 -27.36 -29.35
C ARG A 134 -9.28 -27.67 -29.82
N ALA A 135 -10.25 -27.84 -28.91
CA ALA A 135 -11.62 -28.15 -29.26
C ALA A 135 -12.27 -27.03 -30.10
N ASP A 136 -12.12 -25.78 -29.65
CA ASP A 136 -12.52 -24.57 -30.37
C ASP A 136 -11.86 -24.47 -31.75
N GLY A 137 -10.53 -24.64 -31.83
CA GLY A 137 -9.78 -24.67 -33.09
C GLY A 137 -10.31 -25.75 -34.07
N THR A 138 -10.55 -26.98 -33.58
CA THR A 138 -11.11 -28.04 -34.45
C THR A 138 -12.51 -27.72 -34.97
N LEU A 139 -13.36 -27.05 -34.19
CA LEU A 139 -14.69 -26.65 -34.66
C LEU A 139 -14.62 -25.50 -35.68
N LYS A 140 -13.69 -24.56 -35.52
CA LYS A 140 -13.42 -23.48 -36.49
C LYS A 140 -12.88 -24.03 -37.81
N ASP A 141 -12.08 -25.11 -37.76
CA ASP A 141 -11.65 -25.90 -38.91
C ASP A 141 -12.77 -26.76 -39.54
N GLY A 142 -14.00 -26.76 -39.01
CA GLY A 142 -15.11 -27.59 -39.47
C GLY A 142 -15.01 -29.08 -39.09
N LYS A 143 -14.13 -29.45 -38.15
CA LYS A 143 -13.84 -30.82 -37.71
C LYS A 143 -14.62 -31.16 -36.43
N TRP A 144 -15.15 -32.38 -36.32
CA TRP A 144 -15.88 -32.85 -35.14
C TRP A 144 -15.10 -33.93 -34.37
N GLU A 145 -14.02 -33.53 -33.68
CA GLU A 145 -13.08 -34.46 -33.03
C GLU A 145 -13.51 -34.99 -31.65
N ARG A 146 -14.82 -35.12 -31.36
CA ARG A 146 -15.36 -35.45 -30.02
C ARG A 146 -14.68 -36.64 -29.33
N SER A 147 -14.32 -37.70 -30.07
CA SER A 147 -13.67 -38.90 -29.52
C SER A 147 -12.19 -38.71 -29.17
N LYS A 148 -11.51 -37.69 -29.70
CA LYS A 148 -10.08 -37.40 -29.45
C LYS A 148 -9.85 -36.39 -28.31
N LEU A 149 -10.92 -35.80 -27.79
CA LEU A 149 -10.89 -34.65 -26.86
C LEU A 149 -11.40 -35.03 -25.46
N VAL A 150 -11.04 -36.23 -24.98
CA VAL A 150 -11.41 -36.70 -23.63
C VAL A 150 -10.58 -35.94 -22.59
N GLY A 151 -11.24 -35.04 -21.87
CA GLY A 151 -10.67 -34.30 -20.74
C GLY A 151 -10.75 -35.04 -19.41
N VAL A 152 -10.37 -34.36 -18.33
CA VAL A 152 -10.45 -34.86 -16.95
C VAL A 152 -11.33 -33.98 -16.05
N GLU A 153 -11.84 -34.57 -14.98
CA GLU A 153 -12.53 -33.85 -13.90
C GLU A 153 -11.55 -33.38 -12.83
N VAL A 154 -11.69 -32.12 -12.40
CA VAL A 154 -10.82 -31.46 -11.41
C VAL A 154 -11.22 -31.78 -9.97
N GLY A 155 -12.50 -32.05 -9.71
CA GLY A 155 -12.99 -32.42 -8.39
C GLY A 155 -12.27 -33.64 -7.81
N GLY A 156 -11.93 -33.57 -6.52
CA GLY A 156 -11.19 -34.60 -5.78
C GLY A 156 -9.71 -34.73 -6.13
N LYS A 157 -9.20 -34.03 -7.16
CA LYS A 157 -7.78 -34.00 -7.53
C LYS A 157 -6.96 -33.09 -6.62
N THR A 158 -5.65 -33.29 -6.60
CA THR A 158 -4.71 -32.44 -5.87
C THR A 158 -4.19 -31.31 -6.75
N LEU A 159 -4.45 -30.05 -6.37
CA LEU A 159 -3.76 -28.87 -6.85
C LEU A 159 -2.53 -28.61 -5.96
N GLY A 160 -1.34 -28.56 -6.56
CA GLY A 160 -0.11 -28.07 -5.95
C GLY A 160 0.09 -26.59 -6.29
N ILE A 161 0.44 -25.77 -5.30
CA ILE A 161 0.69 -24.33 -5.45
C ILE A 161 2.10 -24.01 -4.96
N ILE A 162 2.94 -23.42 -5.81
CA ILE A 162 4.27 -22.93 -5.42
C ILE A 162 4.18 -21.42 -5.28
N GLY A 163 4.40 -20.91 -4.07
CA GLY A 163 4.14 -19.52 -3.68
C GLY A 163 2.67 -19.30 -3.27
N LEU A 164 2.42 -19.09 -1.98
CA LEU A 164 1.10 -18.91 -1.37
C LEU A 164 0.79 -17.43 -1.06
N GLY A 165 1.40 -16.51 -1.82
CA GLY A 165 1.10 -15.08 -1.79
C GLY A 165 -0.32 -14.73 -2.25
N LYS A 166 -0.63 -13.43 -2.36
CA LYS A 166 -2.00 -12.90 -2.59
C LYS A 166 -2.78 -13.58 -3.74
N VAL A 167 -2.09 -13.91 -4.85
CA VAL A 167 -2.68 -14.63 -5.99
C VAL A 167 -2.89 -16.12 -5.67
N GLY A 168 -1.85 -16.81 -5.19
CA GLY A 168 -1.91 -18.23 -4.82
C GLY A 168 -2.98 -18.54 -3.77
N MET A 169 -3.19 -17.64 -2.80
CA MET A 169 -4.27 -17.75 -1.82
C MET A 169 -5.67 -17.65 -2.45
N ASN A 170 -5.86 -16.79 -3.46
CA ASN A 170 -7.13 -16.71 -4.19
C ASN A 170 -7.35 -17.93 -5.10
N VAL A 171 -6.29 -18.42 -5.75
CA VAL A 171 -6.34 -19.67 -6.53
C VAL A 171 -6.69 -20.87 -5.63
N ALA A 172 -6.09 -20.97 -4.43
CA ALA A 172 -6.44 -21.98 -3.44
C ALA A 172 -7.93 -21.91 -3.05
N ARG A 173 -8.44 -20.72 -2.73
CA ARG A 173 -9.85 -20.47 -2.39
C ARG A 173 -10.80 -20.90 -3.51
N MET A 174 -10.49 -20.55 -4.76
CA MET A 174 -11.31 -20.91 -5.93
C MET A 174 -11.26 -22.42 -6.24
N ALA A 175 -10.07 -23.02 -6.21
CA ALA A 175 -9.88 -24.45 -6.46
C ALA A 175 -10.53 -25.33 -5.38
N LYS A 176 -10.52 -24.89 -4.11
CA LYS A 176 -11.30 -25.50 -3.02
C LYS A 176 -12.80 -25.44 -3.31
N GLY A 177 -13.30 -24.33 -3.88
CA GLY A 177 -14.67 -24.20 -4.38
C GLY A 177 -15.01 -25.16 -5.54
N LEU A 178 -14.02 -25.56 -6.35
CA LEU A 178 -14.13 -26.62 -7.36
C LEU A 178 -13.96 -28.04 -6.78
N GLY A 179 -13.87 -28.19 -5.46
CA GLY A 179 -13.70 -29.47 -4.78
C GLY A 179 -12.32 -30.10 -4.92
N MET A 180 -11.28 -29.30 -5.21
CA MET A 180 -9.89 -29.77 -5.24
C MET A 180 -9.29 -29.84 -3.84
N LYS A 181 -8.34 -30.76 -3.64
CA LYS A 181 -7.45 -30.79 -2.47
C LYS A 181 -6.28 -29.85 -2.75
N ILE A 182 -5.92 -28.97 -1.82
CA ILE A 182 -4.86 -27.99 -2.04
C ILE A 182 -3.64 -28.34 -1.20
N LYS A 183 -2.49 -28.56 -1.86
CA LYS A 183 -1.16 -28.58 -1.25
C LYS A 183 -0.39 -27.35 -1.70
N ALA A 184 0.45 -26.79 -0.85
CA ALA A 184 1.30 -25.65 -1.20
C ALA A 184 2.72 -25.78 -0.65
N VAL A 185 3.69 -25.17 -1.34
CA VAL A 185 5.05 -24.94 -0.84
C VAL A 185 5.35 -23.45 -0.96
N ASP A 186 5.63 -22.82 0.18
CA ASP A 186 6.11 -21.45 0.28
C ASP A 186 6.90 -21.30 1.59
N PRO A 187 8.22 -21.00 1.55
CA PRO A 187 9.05 -20.91 2.75
C PRO A 187 8.76 -19.68 3.62
N TYR A 188 7.90 -18.76 3.17
CA TYR A 188 7.51 -17.55 3.89
C TYR A 188 6.05 -17.58 4.38
N ALA A 189 5.29 -18.63 4.09
CA ALA A 189 3.89 -18.74 4.48
C ALA A 189 3.72 -19.22 5.93
N SER A 190 2.86 -18.55 6.70
CA SER A 190 2.46 -19.01 8.03
C SER A 190 1.58 -20.26 7.93
N ALA A 191 1.93 -21.29 8.72
CA ALA A 191 1.15 -22.53 8.88
C ALA A 191 -0.32 -22.25 9.22
N GLU A 192 -0.56 -21.31 10.15
CA GLU A 192 -1.90 -20.93 10.59
C GLU A 192 -2.73 -20.29 9.46
N VAL A 193 -2.10 -19.45 8.62
CA VAL A 193 -2.77 -18.79 7.51
C VAL A 193 -3.19 -19.80 6.44
N ALA A 194 -2.35 -20.81 6.18
CA ALA A 194 -2.69 -21.90 5.27
C ALA A 194 -3.78 -22.82 5.85
N GLU A 195 -3.70 -23.19 7.14
CA GLU A 195 -4.70 -24.02 7.80
C GLU A 195 -6.09 -23.36 7.81
N ARG A 196 -6.16 -22.05 8.11
CA ARG A 196 -7.40 -21.24 8.01
C ARG A 196 -7.99 -21.25 6.58
N ALA A 197 -7.16 -21.27 5.55
CA ALA A 197 -7.59 -21.45 4.16
C ALA A 197 -7.96 -22.92 3.81
N SER A 198 -7.59 -23.88 4.66
CA SER A 198 -7.55 -25.33 4.42
C SER A 198 -6.63 -25.73 3.26
N VAL A 199 -5.43 -25.14 3.25
CA VAL A 199 -4.31 -25.51 2.39
C VAL A 199 -3.31 -26.32 3.21
N GLU A 200 -2.94 -27.50 2.72
CA GLU A 200 -1.88 -28.30 3.32
C GLU A 200 -0.52 -27.71 2.90
N LEU A 201 0.18 -27.01 3.81
CA LEU A 201 1.57 -26.62 3.58
C LEU A 201 2.49 -27.84 3.67
N VAL A 202 3.35 -27.99 2.67
CA VAL A 202 4.32 -29.07 2.50
C VAL A 202 5.73 -28.46 2.58
N ALA A 203 6.67 -29.19 3.19
CA ALA A 203 8.01 -28.65 3.47
C ALA A 203 8.87 -28.38 2.23
N ASP A 204 8.66 -29.13 1.13
CA ASP A 204 9.49 -29.06 -0.07
C ASP A 204 8.74 -29.51 -1.34
N LEU A 205 9.29 -29.17 -2.51
CA LEU A 205 8.76 -29.58 -3.82
C LEU A 205 8.79 -31.11 -4.00
N LYS A 206 9.86 -31.78 -3.56
CA LYS A 206 10.14 -33.21 -3.82
C LYS A 206 9.07 -34.13 -3.22
N THR A 207 8.54 -33.78 -2.06
CA THR A 207 7.45 -34.46 -1.38
C THR A 207 6.09 -34.08 -1.96
N MET A 208 5.91 -32.86 -2.47
CA MET A 208 4.66 -32.42 -3.10
C MET A 208 4.45 -32.99 -4.51
N LEU A 209 5.44 -32.89 -5.41
CA LEU A 209 5.30 -33.15 -6.85
C LEU A 209 4.70 -34.53 -7.21
N PRO A 210 5.08 -35.66 -6.57
CA PRO A 210 4.48 -36.97 -6.87
C PRO A 210 2.99 -37.08 -6.48
N GLN A 211 2.50 -36.22 -5.58
CA GLN A 211 1.13 -36.25 -5.06
C GLN A 211 0.16 -35.39 -5.89
N VAL A 212 0.67 -34.53 -6.76
CA VAL A 212 -0.06 -33.47 -7.47
C VAL A 212 -0.64 -33.95 -8.81
N ASP A 213 -1.84 -33.48 -9.16
CA ASP A 213 -2.50 -33.69 -10.46
C ASP A 213 -2.52 -32.42 -11.32
N PHE A 214 -2.51 -31.24 -10.70
CA PHE A 214 -2.39 -29.94 -11.32
C PHE A 214 -1.39 -29.10 -10.53
N LEU A 215 -0.36 -28.52 -11.15
CA LEU A 215 0.63 -27.67 -10.50
C LEU A 215 0.51 -26.24 -11.02
N THR A 216 0.60 -25.24 -10.15
CA THR A 216 0.68 -23.82 -10.52
C THR A 216 1.74 -23.09 -9.71
N ILE A 217 2.30 -22.03 -10.29
CA ILE A 217 3.36 -21.21 -9.67
C ILE A 217 2.88 -19.76 -9.60
N HIS A 218 3.07 -19.12 -8.44
CA HIS A 218 2.72 -17.72 -8.16
C HIS A 218 3.86 -16.97 -7.44
N THR A 219 5.11 -17.36 -7.70
CA THR A 219 6.33 -16.68 -7.24
C THR A 219 6.73 -15.53 -8.18
N PRO A 220 7.52 -14.54 -7.72
CA PRO A 220 8.26 -13.65 -8.61
C PRO A 220 9.36 -14.42 -9.37
N LEU A 221 9.86 -13.85 -10.47
CA LEU A 221 11.10 -14.32 -11.11
C LEU A 221 12.30 -13.64 -10.46
N ILE A 222 13.15 -14.44 -9.82
CA ILE A 222 14.41 -14.05 -9.17
C ILE A 222 15.43 -15.17 -9.36
N ALA A 223 16.70 -14.95 -8.98
CA ALA A 223 17.78 -15.94 -9.19
C ALA A 223 17.52 -17.32 -8.52
N SER A 224 16.66 -17.39 -7.50
CA SER A 224 16.25 -18.65 -6.83
C SER A 224 14.94 -19.26 -7.36
N THR A 225 14.28 -18.63 -8.34
CA THR A 225 13.04 -19.13 -8.97
C THR A 225 13.13 -19.23 -10.50
N LEU A 226 14.22 -18.76 -11.11
CA LEU A 226 14.59 -19.05 -12.49
C LEU A 226 14.82 -20.56 -12.68
N ASP A 227 14.17 -21.15 -13.69
CA ASP A 227 14.18 -22.57 -14.01
C ASP A 227 13.85 -23.50 -12.82
N LEU A 228 13.04 -23.02 -11.86
CA LEU A 228 12.64 -23.74 -10.64
C LEU A 228 12.03 -25.13 -10.91
N LEU A 229 11.38 -25.30 -12.06
CA LEU A 229 10.88 -26.57 -12.56
C LEU A 229 11.67 -26.95 -13.83
N GLY A 230 12.69 -27.80 -13.66
CA GLY A 230 13.50 -28.37 -14.74
C GLY A 230 13.09 -29.80 -15.08
N GLU A 231 13.98 -30.53 -15.78
CA GLU A 231 13.70 -31.91 -16.18
C GLU A 231 13.49 -32.84 -14.96
N ALA A 232 14.31 -32.69 -13.92
CA ALA A 232 14.28 -33.56 -12.75
C ALA A 232 12.97 -33.44 -11.97
N GLU A 233 12.40 -32.23 -11.87
CA GLU A 233 11.14 -31.96 -11.17
C GLU A 233 9.96 -32.46 -12.00
N LEU A 234 9.98 -32.23 -13.32
CA LEU A 234 8.95 -32.71 -14.24
C LEU A 234 8.90 -34.25 -14.31
N GLN A 235 10.03 -34.94 -14.17
CA GLN A 235 10.08 -36.42 -14.05
C GLN A 235 9.52 -36.97 -12.72
N GLN A 236 9.48 -36.16 -11.65
CA GLN A 236 8.91 -36.55 -10.36
C GLN A 236 7.38 -36.39 -10.32
N MET A 237 6.78 -35.71 -11.30
CA MET A 237 5.34 -35.55 -11.40
C MET A 237 4.65 -36.84 -11.89
N LYS A 238 3.33 -36.94 -11.67
CA LYS A 238 2.53 -38.01 -12.28
C LYS A 238 2.46 -37.81 -13.80
N LYS A 239 2.52 -38.89 -14.58
CA LYS A 239 2.27 -38.87 -16.04
C LYS A 239 0.90 -38.32 -16.43
N THR A 240 -0.04 -38.29 -15.50
CA THR A 240 -1.39 -37.71 -15.65
C THR A 240 -1.47 -36.22 -15.29
N ALA A 241 -0.41 -35.63 -14.73
CA ALA A 241 -0.42 -34.28 -14.18
C ALA A 241 -0.41 -33.19 -15.26
N ARG A 242 -0.80 -31.98 -14.86
CA ARG A 242 -0.80 -30.77 -15.69
C ARG A 242 -0.08 -29.64 -14.98
N VAL A 243 0.64 -28.80 -15.72
CA VAL A 243 1.34 -27.63 -15.18
C VAL A 243 0.74 -26.33 -15.69
N LEU A 244 0.77 -25.28 -14.88
CA LEU A 244 0.16 -23.99 -15.15
C LEU A 244 1.14 -22.87 -14.80
N ASN A 245 1.22 -21.85 -15.67
CA ASN A 245 2.01 -20.65 -15.41
C ASN A 245 1.24 -19.38 -15.79
N VAL A 246 0.93 -18.57 -14.78
CA VAL A 246 0.34 -17.22 -14.88
C VAL A 246 1.11 -16.25 -13.98
N ALA A 247 2.41 -16.52 -13.76
CA ALA A 247 3.28 -15.71 -12.90
C ALA A 247 4.31 -14.93 -13.70
N ARG A 248 5.34 -15.62 -14.23
CA ARG A 248 6.38 -15.07 -15.09
C ARG A 248 6.93 -16.13 -16.04
N GLY A 249 7.42 -15.73 -17.20
CA GLY A 249 8.28 -16.58 -18.03
C GLY A 249 9.50 -17.06 -17.25
N GLY A 250 10.06 -18.22 -17.62
CA GLY A 250 11.30 -18.73 -17.03
C GLY A 250 11.23 -19.28 -15.60
N VAL A 251 10.06 -19.37 -14.95
CA VAL A 251 9.93 -20.17 -13.70
C VAL A 251 9.79 -21.68 -13.96
N TYR A 252 9.35 -22.03 -15.18
CA TYR A 252 9.53 -23.34 -15.78
C TYR A 252 10.63 -23.23 -16.84
N ASN A 253 11.55 -24.17 -16.89
CA ASN A 253 12.47 -24.27 -18.01
C ASN A 253 11.67 -24.72 -19.26
N GLU A 254 11.50 -23.83 -20.24
CA GLU A 254 10.62 -24.08 -21.38
C GLU A 254 11.09 -25.26 -22.25
N ALA A 255 12.39 -25.55 -22.30
CA ALA A 255 12.94 -26.66 -23.08
C ALA A 255 12.65 -28.01 -22.39
N ALA A 256 12.87 -28.08 -21.08
CA ALA A 256 12.47 -29.21 -20.26
C ALA A 256 10.96 -29.45 -20.31
N LEU A 257 10.16 -28.38 -20.35
CA LEU A 257 8.70 -28.48 -20.45
C LEU A 257 8.24 -29.02 -21.80
N VAL A 258 8.80 -28.57 -22.92
CA VAL A 258 8.53 -29.16 -24.25
C VAL A 258 8.90 -30.65 -24.25
N LYS A 259 10.11 -31.00 -23.78
CA LYS A 259 10.57 -32.39 -23.68
C LYS A 259 9.66 -33.27 -22.81
N ALA A 260 9.25 -32.78 -21.64
CA ALA A 260 8.35 -33.48 -20.72
C ALA A 260 6.95 -33.71 -21.32
N LEU A 261 6.50 -32.80 -22.20
CA LEU A 261 5.26 -32.95 -22.95
C LEU A 261 5.40 -33.93 -24.12
N ASP A 262 6.53 -33.94 -24.83
CA ASP A 262 6.80 -34.88 -25.93
C ASP A 262 6.98 -36.32 -25.41
N GLU A 263 7.88 -36.53 -24.45
CA GLU A 263 8.16 -37.83 -23.82
C GLU A 263 7.03 -38.33 -22.89
N GLY A 264 6.04 -37.48 -22.57
CA GLY A 264 4.87 -37.86 -21.77
C GLY A 264 5.19 -38.08 -20.28
N TRP A 265 6.15 -37.33 -19.75
CA TRP A 265 6.37 -37.23 -18.30
C TRP A 265 5.20 -36.52 -17.60
N ILE A 266 4.53 -35.60 -18.31
CA ILE A 266 3.27 -34.95 -17.92
C ILE A 266 2.24 -34.97 -19.07
N ALA A 267 0.97 -34.69 -18.76
CA ALA A 267 -0.14 -34.84 -19.71
C ALA A 267 -0.42 -33.60 -20.59
N ALA A 268 -0.33 -32.39 -20.03
CA ALA A 268 -0.60 -31.11 -20.72
C ALA A 268 -0.11 -29.90 -19.90
N ALA A 269 -0.06 -28.71 -20.50
CA ALA A 269 0.26 -27.46 -19.82
C ALA A 269 -0.67 -26.29 -20.20
N GLY A 270 -0.83 -25.31 -19.31
CA GLY A 270 -1.54 -24.05 -19.55
C GLY A 270 -0.64 -22.86 -19.25
N ILE A 271 -0.21 -22.12 -20.28
CA ILE A 271 0.88 -21.14 -20.19
C ILE A 271 0.41 -19.77 -20.68
N ASP A 272 0.43 -18.77 -19.81
CA ASP A 272 0.10 -17.37 -20.13
C ASP A 272 1.35 -16.51 -20.41
N VAL A 273 2.52 -16.95 -19.94
CA VAL A 273 3.74 -16.13 -19.85
C VAL A 273 4.99 -16.92 -20.23
N PHE A 274 5.92 -16.25 -20.91
CA PHE A 274 7.03 -16.86 -21.66
C PHE A 274 8.36 -16.16 -21.42
N THR A 275 9.48 -16.83 -21.67
CA THR A 275 10.84 -16.24 -21.56
C THR A 275 11.08 -15.09 -22.54
N SER A 276 10.31 -15.05 -23.62
CA SER A 276 10.34 -14.02 -24.66
C SER A 276 8.90 -13.67 -25.04
N GLU A 277 8.54 -12.39 -24.89
CA GLU A 277 7.18 -11.89 -25.11
C GLU A 277 7.20 -10.64 -26.02
N PRO A 278 6.64 -10.70 -27.25
CA PRO A 278 6.10 -11.89 -27.93
C PRO A 278 7.18 -12.95 -28.22
N PRO A 279 6.83 -14.26 -28.21
CA PRO A 279 7.79 -15.32 -28.54
C PRO A 279 8.41 -15.16 -29.93
N ALA A 280 9.74 -15.04 -29.98
CA ALA A 280 10.48 -14.96 -31.24
C ALA A 280 10.21 -16.18 -32.15
N PRO A 281 10.22 -16.04 -33.49
CA PRO A 281 10.08 -17.17 -34.42
C PRO A 281 11.04 -18.32 -34.08
N ASP A 282 10.53 -19.55 -34.16
CA ASP A 282 11.23 -20.83 -33.94
C ASP A 282 11.99 -21.02 -32.62
N SER A 283 11.86 -20.06 -31.69
CA SER A 283 12.29 -20.15 -30.29
C SER A 283 11.58 -21.27 -29.52
N THR A 284 12.14 -21.63 -28.36
CA THR A 284 11.54 -22.59 -27.42
C THR A 284 10.15 -22.14 -26.96
N ALA A 285 9.97 -20.86 -26.61
CA ALA A 285 8.67 -20.27 -26.32
C ALA A 285 7.67 -20.43 -27.48
N SER A 286 8.09 -20.18 -28.73
CA SER A 286 7.26 -20.39 -29.93
C SER A 286 6.86 -21.87 -30.12
N LYS A 287 7.78 -22.81 -29.84
CA LYS A 287 7.51 -24.25 -29.90
C LYS A 287 6.53 -24.70 -28.81
N LEU A 288 6.73 -24.23 -27.57
CA LEU A 288 5.86 -24.50 -26.43
C LEU A 288 4.44 -23.96 -26.67
N ALA A 289 4.30 -22.71 -27.13
CA ALA A 289 3.02 -22.07 -27.40
C ALA A 289 2.22 -22.76 -28.54
N LYS A 290 2.90 -23.42 -29.48
CA LYS A 290 2.30 -24.17 -30.60
C LYS A 290 2.08 -25.66 -30.31
N HIS A 291 2.52 -26.15 -29.14
CA HIS A 291 2.53 -27.59 -28.85
C HIS A 291 1.11 -28.15 -28.64
N PRO A 292 0.71 -29.28 -29.24
CA PRO A 292 -0.69 -29.76 -29.26
C PRO A 292 -1.24 -30.25 -27.91
N LYS A 293 -0.40 -30.31 -26.86
CA LYS A 293 -0.79 -30.55 -25.45
C LYS A 293 -0.77 -29.27 -24.60
N VAL A 294 -0.66 -28.09 -25.20
CA VAL A 294 -0.58 -26.80 -24.48
C VAL A 294 -1.80 -25.94 -24.80
N VAL A 295 -2.33 -25.26 -23.77
CA VAL A 295 -3.22 -24.11 -23.93
C VAL A 295 -2.38 -22.86 -23.66
N ALA A 296 -2.11 -22.08 -24.70
CA ALA A 296 -1.32 -20.86 -24.62
C ALA A 296 -2.21 -19.61 -24.68
N THR A 297 -1.91 -18.59 -23.86
CA THR A 297 -2.53 -17.26 -23.93
C THR A 297 -1.46 -16.16 -23.88
N PRO A 298 -1.69 -14.98 -24.48
CA PRO A 298 -0.70 -13.91 -24.56
C PRO A 298 -0.78 -12.95 -23.35
N HIS A 299 -0.23 -13.37 -22.20
CA HIS A 299 -0.12 -12.58 -20.96
C HIS A 299 -1.45 -11.90 -20.54
N LEU A 300 -2.53 -12.66 -20.52
CA LEU A 300 -3.88 -12.17 -20.25
C LEU A 300 -4.24 -12.11 -18.75
N GLY A 301 -3.39 -12.57 -17.84
CA GLY A 301 -3.65 -12.60 -16.39
C GLY A 301 -3.92 -11.25 -15.71
N ALA A 302 -3.75 -10.12 -16.41
CA ALA A 302 -4.12 -8.77 -15.93
C ALA A 302 -5.04 -8.01 -16.92
N SER A 303 -5.67 -8.72 -17.86
CA SER A 303 -6.37 -8.15 -19.01
C SER A 303 -7.89 -8.21 -18.87
N THR A 304 -8.41 -7.85 -17.68
CA THR A 304 -9.84 -7.62 -17.41
C THR A 304 -10.11 -6.14 -17.16
N VAL A 305 -11.34 -5.66 -17.38
CA VAL A 305 -11.67 -4.22 -17.23
C VAL A 305 -11.38 -3.72 -15.82
N GLU A 306 -11.80 -4.50 -14.83
CA GLU A 306 -11.66 -4.24 -13.40
C GLU A 306 -10.19 -4.14 -12.99
N ALA A 307 -9.34 -5.06 -13.49
CA ALA A 307 -7.90 -5.02 -13.24
C ALA A 307 -7.26 -3.77 -13.86
N GLN A 308 -7.72 -3.33 -15.03
CA GLN A 308 -7.17 -2.18 -15.75
C GLN A 308 -7.59 -0.85 -15.07
N GLU A 309 -8.80 -0.79 -14.52
CA GLU A 309 -9.27 0.31 -13.67
C GLU A 309 -8.50 0.35 -12.34
N ASN A 310 -8.42 -0.76 -11.61
CA ASN A 310 -7.76 -0.83 -10.31
C ASN A 310 -6.26 -0.46 -10.40
N VAL A 311 -5.50 -1.05 -11.34
CA VAL A 311 -4.06 -0.72 -11.48
C VAL A 311 -3.84 0.72 -11.95
N SER A 312 -4.84 1.34 -12.59
CA SER A 312 -4.80 2.73 -13.04
C SER A 312 -5.08 3.70 -11.89
N LEU A 313 -6.08 3.41 -11.06
CA LEU A 313 -6.39 4.18 -9.86
C LEU A 313 -5.23 4.14 -8.85
N ASP A 314 -4.70 2.94 -8.59
CA ASP A 314 -3.51 2.72 -7.75
C ASP A 314 -2.36 3.66 -8.17
N VAL A 315 -1.91 3.59 -9.43
CA VAL A 315 -0.72 4.37 -9.82
C VAL A 315 -0.97 5.85 -9.97
N CYS A 316 -2.17 6.28 -10.35
CA CYS A 316 -2.47 7.71 -10.43
C CYS A 316 -2.51 8.34 -9.03
N ALA A 317 -2.97 7.62 -8.00
CA ALA A 317 -2.85 8.05 -6.61
C ALA A 317 -1.39 8.15 -6.13
N GLN A 318 -0.48 7.33 -6.65
CA GLN A 318 0.95 7.35 -6.29
C GLN A 318 1.71 8.47 -7.02
N VAL A 319 1.43 8.68 -8.31
CA VAL A 319 1.96 9.81 -9.09
C VAL A 319 1.52 11.14 -8.47
N LEU A 320 0.25 11.23 -8.06
CA LEU A 320 -0.30 12.37 -7.34
C LEU A 320 0.54 12.69 -6.09
N LYS A 321 0.74 11.72 -5.20
CA LYS A 321 1.57 11.89 -3.99
C LYS A 321 2.98 12.37 -4.32
N VAL A 322 3.69 11.67 -5.22
CA VAL A 322 5.10 12.01 -5.53
C VAL A 322 5.24 13.40 -6.17
N LEU A 323 4.29 13.84 -6.98
CA LEU A 323 4.29 15.19 -7.55
C LEU A 323 3.87 16.28 -6.55
N GLU A 324 3.12 15.93 -5.51
CA GLU A 324 2.80 16.82 -4.37
C GLU A 324 3.88 16.79 -3.26
N GLY A 325 4.91 15.95 -3.39
CA GLY A 325 6.04 15.82 -2.45
C GLY A 325 5.87 14.75 -1.36
N ASP A 326 4.73 14.07 -1.33
CA ASP A 326 4.43 12.96 -0.41
C ASP A 326 5.19 11.68 -0.79
N LEU A 327 5.48 10.84 0.21
CA LEU A 327 6.06 9.52 -0.03
C LEU A 327 5.04 8.54 -0.66
N PRO A 328 5.44 7.75 -1.67
CA PRO A 328 4.63 6.69 -2.23
C PRO A 328 4.56 5.46 -1.30
N THR A 329 3.42 4.79 -1.30
CA THR A 329 3.20 3.53 -0.56
C THR A 329 3.43 2.27 -1.41
N THR A 330 3.75 2.42 -2.70
CA THR A 330 4.04 1.30 -3.63
C THR A 330 5.32 1.52 -4.45
N ALA A 331 6.30 2.25 -3.90
CA ALA A 331 7.62 2.34 -4.53
C ALA A 331 8.35 0.99 -4.52
N VAL A 332 9.04 0.72 -5.62
CA VAL A 332 9.83 -0.50 -5.85
C VAL A 332 11.31 -0.25 -5.53
N ASN A 333 11.77 0.99 -5.60
CA ASN A 333 13.15 1.41 -5.29
C ASN A 333 13.29 2.30 -4.03
N ALA A 334 12.20 2.57 -3.31
CA ALA A 334 12.24 3.15 -1.97
C ALA A 334 11.70 2.12 -0.95
N PRO A 335 12.12 2.15 0.33
CA PRO A 335 11.51 1.30 1.34
C PRO A 335 10.08 1.79 1.63
N LEU A 336 9.18 0.88 2.01
CA LEU A 336 7.91 1.28 2.60
C LEU A 336 8.18 1.99 3.93
N ILE A 337 7.61 3.17 4.10
CA ILE A 337 7.54 3.91 5.37
C ILE A 337 6.06 4.11 5.67
N LEU A 338 5.65 3.84 6.90
CA LEU A 338 4.28 4.09 7.34
C LEU A 338 4.06 5.60 7.48
N PRO A 339 2.87 6.16 7.17
CA PRO A 339 2.62 7.61 7.25
C PRO A 339 3.00 8.24 8.60
N ASP A 340 2.94 7.46 9.67
CA ASP A 340 3.13 7.90 11.05
C ASP A 340 4.61 7.87 11.43
N GLU A 341 5.33 6.87 10.93
CA GLU A 341 6.80 6.82 10.99
C GLU A 341 7.37 8.01 10.18
N TYR A 342 6.82 8.30 9.01
CA TYR A 342 7.22 9.49 8.25
C TYR A 342 6.87 10.80 8.97
N ARG A 343 5.66 10.93 9.55
CA ARG A 343 5.26 12.14 10.30
C ARG A 343 6.17 12.39 11.51
N ARG A 344 6.55 11.33 12.25
CA ARG A 344 7.53 11.43 13.35
C ARG A 344 8.93 11.82 12.86
N LEU A 345 9.32 11.39 11.66
CA LEU A 345 10.63 11.70 11.07
C LEU A 345 10.72 13.07 10.39
N GLN A 346 9.60 13.62 9.87
CA GLN A 346 9.62 14.79 8.98
C GLN A 346 10.23 16.07 9.61
N PRO A 347 9.99 16.43 10.89
CA PRO A 347 10.71 17.54 11.53
C PRO A 347 12.22 17.30 11.56
N PHE A 348 12.64 16.07 11.88
CA PHE A 348 14.04 15.69 11.95
C PHE A 348 14.70 15.56 10.56
N VAL A 349 13.95 15.35 9.48
CA VAL A 349 14.46 15.49 8.10
C VAL A 349 14.97 16.91 7.87
N SER A 350 14.20 17.93 8.27
CA SER A 350 14.62 19.34 8.18
C SER A 350 15.88 19.62 9.04
N LEU A 351 15.88 19.15 10.30
CA LEU A 351 17.03 19.27 11.19
C LEU A 351 18.29 18.60 10.63
N VAL A 352 18.19 17.36 10.12
CA VAL A 352 19.37 16.60 9.66
C VAL A 352 19.92 17.14 8.34
N GLU A 353 19.07 17.69 7.47
CA GLU A 353 19.53 18.46 6.30
C GLU A 353 20.25 19.75 6.73
N LYS A 354 19.72 20.48 7.71
CA LYS A 354 20.37 21.66 8.33
C LYS A 354 21.70 21.29 9.00
N LEU A 355 21.79 20.17 9.72
CA LEU A 355 23.02 19.66 10.35
C LEU A 355 24.10 19.35 9.29
N GLY A 356 23.75 18.64 8.22
CA GLY A 356 24.67 18.34 7.12
C GLY A 356 25.15 19.60 6.39
N SER A 357 24.24 20.53 6.12
CA SER A 357 24.55 21.79 5.45
C SER A 357 25.43 22.70 6.31
N LEU A 358 25.13 22.85 7.60
CA LEU A 358 25.96 23.58 8.56
C LEU A 358 27.34 22.92 8.72
N TYR A 359 27.41 21.59 8.75
CA TYR A 359 28.68 20.86 8.79
C TYR A 359 29.58 21.23 7.61
N THR A 360 29.07 21.11 6.37
CA THR A 360 29.86 21.41 5.17
C THR A 360 30.31 22.87 5.16
N GLN A 361 29.41 23.80 5.46
CA GLN A 361 29.72 25.23 5.47
C GLN A 361 30.74 25.61 6.57
N TYR A 362 30.60 25.09 7.79
CA TYR A 362 31.42 25.49 8.95
C TYR A 362 32.74 24.72 9.10
N PHE A 363 32.77 23.41 8.80
CA PHE A 363 33.97 22.59 8.97
C PHE A 363 34.74 22.33 7.67
N VAL A 364 34.07 22.27 6.52
CA VAL A 364 34.71 21.90 5.24
C VAL A 364 35.12 23.14 4.44
N GLY A 365 34.22 24.13 4.29
CA GLY A 365 34.48 25.40 3.62
C GLY A 365 35.69 26.16 4.20
N ARG A 366 35.87 26.06 5.51
CA ARG A 366 36.94 26.69 6.33
C ARG A 366 38.38 26.45 5.84
N LYS A 367 38.65 25.38 5.08
CA LYS A 367 40.01 24.97 4.67
C LYS A 367 40.11 24.46 3.22
N GLY A 368 39.04 24.55 2.42
CA GLY A 368 39.01 23.92 1.07
C GLY A 368 39.10 22.39 1.14
N GLY A 369 38.48 21.77 2.15
CA GLY A 369 38.47 20.32 2.29
C GLY A 369 37.60 19.65 1.22
N MET A 370 38.04 18.51 0.69
CA MET A 370 37.17 17.62 -0.07
C MET A 370 36.31 16.82 0.90
N ILE A 371 35.00 16.66 0.66
CA ILE A 371 34.08 15.94 1.58
C ILE A 371 34.46 14.45 1.73
N GLY A 372 34.77 13.77 0.62
CA GLY A 372 35.13 12.35 0.60
C GLY A 372 36.40 12.01 1.39
N GLY A 373 36.52 10.76 1.84
CA GLY A 373 37.53 10.35 2.82
C GLY A 373 37.11 10.71 4.26
N ARG A 374 35.80 10.79 4.52
CA ARG A 374 35.24 10.97 5.86
C ARG A 374 34.27 9.85 6.22
N THR A 375 34.30 9.55 7.51
CA THR A 375 33.26 8.78 8.20
C THR A 375 32.38 9.74 8.99
N PHE A 376 31.08 9.64 8.78
CA PHE A 376 30.06 10.34 9.56
C PHE A 376 29.36 9.34 10.48
N GLU A 377 29.14 9.71 11.74
CA GLU A 377 28.21 9.03 12.64
C GLU A 377 26.98 9.92 12.84
N LEU A 378 25.80 9.39 12.53
CA LEU A 378 24.52 10.01 12.84
C LEU A 378 23.90 9.25 14.03
N VAL A 379 23.97 9.86 15.21
CA VAL A 379 23.50 9.26 16.47
C VAL A 379 22.11 9.77 16.80
N TYR A 380 21.17 8.85 16.94
CA TYR A 380 19.79 9.10 17.35
C TYR A 380 19.63 8.83 18.85
N HIS A 381 19.10 9.79 19.59
CA HIS A 381 18.83 9.69 21.02
C HIS A 381 17.34 9.89 21.32
N GLY A 382 16.87 9.34 22.44
CA GLY A 382 15.46 9.44 22.83
C GLY A 382 14.54 8.62 21.91
N GLU A 383 13.33 9.11 21.66
CA GLU A 383 12.34 8.40 20.84
C GLU A 383 12.84 7.99 19.45
N LEU A 384 13.70 8.80 18.81
CA LEU A 384 14.27 8.48 17.50
C LEU A 384 15.08 7.19 17.47
N ALA A 385 15.70 6.78 18.59
CA ALA A 385 16.39 5.50 18.68
C ALA A 385 15.42 4.32 18.46
N GLY A 386 14.16 4.46 18.86
CA GLY A 386 13.11 3.45 18.67
C GLY A 386 12.51 3.36 17.26
N VAL A 387 12.83 4.29 16.35
CA VAL A 387 12.30 4.27 14.97
C VAL A 387 12.97 3.16 14.16
N THR A 388 12.23 2.42 13.35
CA THR A 388 12.80 1.30 12.57
C THR A 388 13.53 1.81 11.33
N ASN A 389 12.84 2.61 10.50
CA ASN A 389 13.29 3.00 9.16
C ASN A 389 13.76 4.47 9.08
N THR A 390 15.03 4.70 9.42
CA THR A 390 15.65 6.04 9.46
C THR A 390 16.15 6.55 8.09
N ARG A 391 15.89 5.87 6.98
CA ARG A 391 16.36 6.29 5.63
C ARG A 391 16.00 7.73 5.22
N PRO A 392 14.87 8.35 5.63
CA PRO A 392 14.63 9.76 5.39
C PRO A 392 15.71 10.68 5.99
N LEU A 393 16.24 10.35 7.16
CA LEU A 393 17.28 11.12 7.84
C LEU A 393 18.65 10.91 7.18
N LEU A 394 18.96 9.68 6.76
CA LEU A 394 20.15 9.41 5.94
C LEU A 394 20.11 10.23 4.62
N ALA A 395 18.95 10.29 3.96
CA ALA A 395 18.78 11.07 2.73
C ALA A 395 18.90 12.58 2.98
N ALA A 396 18.33 13.08 4.09
CA ALA A 396 18.49 14.46 4.53
C ALA A 396 19.96 14.83 4.79
N LEU A 397 20.71 13.94 5.46
CA LEU A 397 22.13 14.16 5.75
C LEU A 397 22.95 14.25 4.46
N VAL A 398 22.79 13.29 3.55
CA VAL A 398 23.50 13.31 2.26
C VAL A 398 23.13 14.56 1.46
N LYS A 399 21.84 14.94 1.42
CA LYS A 399 21.37 16.15 0.73
C LYS A 399 22.04 17.40 1.30
N GLY A 400 21.98 17.60 2.62
CA GLY A 400 22.60 18.74 3.30
C GLY A 400 24.12 18.80 3.11
N LEU A 401 24.80 17.65 3.17
CA LEU A 401 26.26 17.58 2.99
C LEU A 401 26.69 18.01 1.57
N VAL A 402 25.96 17.62 0.51
CA VAL A 402 26.42 17.83 -0.88
C VAL A 402 25.82 19.04 -1.60
N SER A 403 24.66 19.55 -1.16
CA SER A 403 23.91 20.64 -1.82
C SER A 403 24.67 21.98 -1.85
N THR A 404 25.63 22.15 -0.95
CA THR A 404 26.46 23.36 -0.81
C THR A 404 27.78 23.30 -1.60
N ILE A 405 28.08 22.20 -2.30
CA ILE A 405 29.35 21.98 -3.02
C ILE A 405 29.16 21.41 -4.44
N SER A 406 27.99 20.88 -4.81
CA SER A 406 27.78 20.24 -6.10
C SER A 406 26.81 21.00 -6.98
N ASP A 407 27.26 21.41 -8.18
CA ASP A 407 26.37 21.57 -9.33
C ASP A 407 25.74 20.20 -9.63
N SER A 408 24.52 19.97 -9.13
CA SER A 408 23.79 18.74 -9.36
C SER A 408 23.33 18.70 -10.83
N GLN A 409 24.04 17.94 -11.66
CA GLN A 409 23.69 17.67 -13.06
C GLN A 409 22.38 16.87 -13.18
N GLY A 410 21.24 17.49 -12.87
CA GLY A 410 19.91 16.88 -12.85
C GLY A 410 19.73 15.77 -11.81
N ARG A 411 20.59 15.68 -10.78
CA ARG A 411 20.56 14.61 -9.75
C ARG A 411 20.22 15.18 -8.37
N ASP A 412 18.93 15.36 -8.12
CA ASP A 412 18.41 15.69 -6.78
C ASP A 412 18.62 14.54 -5.80
N VAL A 413 19.10 14.83 -4.59
CA VAL A 413 19.27 13.82 -3.53
C VAL A 413 17.95 13.50 -2.86
N ASN A 414 17.58 12.22 -2.80
CA ASN A 414 16.37 11.74 -2.13
C ASN A 414 16.55 10.31 -1.56
N ILE A 415 15.47 9.77 -0.98
CA ILE A 415 15.47 8.45 -0.30
C ILE A 415 15.87 7.26 -1.19
N VAL A 416 15.77 7.40 -2.51
CA VAL A 416 16.11 6.36 -3.48
C VAL A 416 17.62 6.34 -3.77
N ASN A 417 18.25 7.52 -3.93
CA ASN A 417 19.63 7.62 -4.43
C ASN A 417 20.69 8.01 -3.39
N ALA A 418 20.30 8.48 -2.20
CA ALA A 418 21.24 9.02 -1.20
C ALA A 418 22.40 8.09 -0.85
N THR A 419 22.14 6.79 -0.65
CA THR A 419 23.19 5.80 -0.33
C THR A 419 24.17 5.58 -1.49
N LEU A 420 23.71 5.68 -2.74
CA LEU A 420 24.58 5.61 -3.92
C LEU A 420 25.44 6.88 -4.02
N ILE A 421 24.83 8.06 -3.86
CA ILE A 421 25.52 9.35 -3.91
C ILE A 421 26.57 9.47 -2.79
N ALA A 422 26.27 8.99 -1.58
CA ALA A 422 27.25 8.92 -0.49
C ALA A 422 28.47 8.08 -0.88
N LYS A 423 28.26 6.91 -1.48
CA LYS A 423 29.33 6.04 -1.96
C LYS A 423 30.12 6.63 -3.13
N GLU A 424 29.44 7.25 -4.12
CA GLU A 424 30.08 7.97 -5.24
C GLU A 424 30.99 9.11 -4.74
N LYS A 425 30.54 9.86 -3.71
CA LYS A 425 31.29 10.97 -3.10
C LYS A 425 32.34 10.51 -2.08
N GLY A 426 32.54 9.19 -1.88
CA GLY A 426 33.53 8.65 -0.95
C GLY A 426 33.23 8.94 0.53
N MET A 427 31.94 9.01 0.90
CA MET A 427 31.50 9.16 2.30
C MET A 427 31.11 7.82 2.89
N VAL A 428 31.62 7.51 4.09
CA VAL A 428 31.09 6.45 4.95
C VAL A 428 30.09 7.10 5.90
N ILE A 429 28.89 6.53 6.05
CA ILE A 429 27.87 7.02 6.99
C ILE A 429 27.39 5.85 7.84
N ASN A 430 27.55 5.98 9.15
CA ASN A 430 27.13 5.03 10.17
C ASN A 430 25.94 5.63 10.94
N GLU A 431 24.91 4.82 11.21
CA GLU A 431 23.76 5.20 12.03
C GLU A 431 23.83 4.50 13.39
N ILE A 432 23.68 5.24 14.49
CA ILE A 432 23.81 4.73 15.86
C ILE A 432 22.53 5.05 16.64
N LYS A 433 21.91 4.04 17.28
CA LYS A 433 20.68 4.19 18.06
C LYS A 433 21.00 4.11 19.56
N ALA A 434 21.02 5.25 20.24
CA ALA A 434 21.39 5.38 21.64
C ALA A 434 20.16 5.30 22.55
N HIS A 435 19.69 4.08 22.81
CA HIS A 435 18.49 3.81 23.60
C HIS A 435 18.62 4.22 25.09
N ASP A 436 19.78 3.95 25.70
CA ASP A 436 20.07 4.31 27.09
C ASP A 436 20.98 5.55 27.16
N THR A 437 20.39 6.73 27.41
CA THR A 437 21.14 7.96 27.73
C THR A 437 20.47 8.66 28.92
N PRO A 438 20.90 8.42 30.18
CA PRO A 438 20.14 8.82 31.37
C PRO A 438 20.08 10.33 31.64
N ASP A 439 20.96 11.13 31.02
CA ASP A 439 21.06 12.58 31.21
C ASP A 439 20.46 13.39 30.02
N LEU A 440 19.49 12.83 29.29
CA LEU A 440 18.86 13.52 28.16
C LEU A 440 17.96 14.69 28.60
N VAL A 441 18.37 15.90 28.23
CA VAL A 441 17.60 17.14 28.45
C VAL A 441 16.43 17.31 27.46
N TYR A 442 16.46 16.60 26.32
CA TYR A 442 15.48 16.72 25.23
C TYR A 442 14.86 15.36 24.89
N ALA A 443 13.57 15.34 24.54
CA ALA A 443 12.83 14.11 24.20
C ALA A 443 13.35 13.36 22.95
N SER A 444 14.03 14.07 22.05
CA SER A 444 14.87 13.49 21.00
C SER A 444 15.97 14.48 20.63
N LEU A 445 17.18 13.95 20.45
CA LEU A 445 18.38 14.69 20.05
C LEU A 445 19.05 13.93 18.91
N VAL A 446 19.58 14.66 17.93
CA VAL A 446 20.40 14.09 16.85
C VAL A 446 21.81 14.66 16.94
N THR A 447 22.80 13.76 17.02
CA THR A 447 24.22 14.12 17.03
C THR A 447 24.86 13.71 15.71
N LEU A 448 25.32 14.68 14.93
CA LEU A 448 26.19 14.44 13.78
C LEU A 448 27.65 14.52 14.25
N ARG A 449 28.43 13.46 14.03
CA ARG A 449 29.88 13.45 14.21
C ARG A 449 30.58 13.19 12.88
N ALA A 450 31.73 13.82 12.66
CA ALA A 450 32.57 13.54 11.50
C ALA A 450 34.03 13.29 11.89
N PHE A 451 34.63 12.32 11.20
CA PHE A 451 36.01 11.85 11.35
C PHE A 451 36.70 11.88 9.99
N THR A 452 37.94 12.38 9.93
CA THR A 452 38.75 12.48 8.71
C THR A 452 39.80 11.37 8.63
N GLU A 453 39.80 10.59 7.55
CA GLU A 453 40.88 9.65 7.28
C GLU A 453 42.17 10.41 6.89
N GLY A 454 43.32 9.94 7.39
CA GLY A 454 44.64 10.51 7.08
C GLY A 454 45.19 11.51 8.09
N GLY A 455 44.45 11.88 9.14
CA GLY A 455 44.99 12.62 10.28
C GLY A 455 45.97 11.75 11.09
N SER A 456 47.27 12.05 11.04
CA SER A 456 48.32 11.23 11.69
C SER A 456 48.49 11.58 13.18
N GLY A 457 47.41 11.48 13.96
CA GLY A 457 47.39 11.78 15.39
C GLY A 457 46.23 11.06 16.10
N VAL A 458 46.50 10.54 17.30
CA VAL A 458 45.53 9.77 18.12
C VAL A 458 44.65 10.70 18.97
N ASP A 459 44.80 12.01 18.82
CA ASP A 459 44.29 13.06 19.72
C ASP A 459 43.35 14.09 19.04
N GLU A 460 42.94 13.93 17.78
CA GLU A 460 41.96 14.84 17.15
C GLU A 460 40.53 14.49 17.60
N GLU A 461 39.91 15.37 18.40
CA GLU A 461 38.49 15.23 18.79
C GLU A 461 37.56 15.27 17.56
N PRO A 462 36.50 14.44 17.51
CA PRO A 462 35.57 14.42 16.39
C PRO A 462 34.84 15.75 16.22
N GLN A 463 34.55 16.11 14.97
CA GLN A 463 33.77 17.30 14.65
C GLN A 463 32.30 17.02 14.92
N ILE A 464 31.76 17.57 16.02
CA ILE A 464 30.40 17.33 16.51
C ILE A 464 29.49 18.52 16.20
N ILE A 465 28.26 18.24 15.75
CA ILE A 465 27.11 19.15 15.83
C ILE A 465 25.94 18.37 16.47
N GLU A 466 25.28 18.96 17.46
CA GLU A 466 24.07 18.38 18.07
C GLU A 466 22.89 19.31 17.85
N GLY A 467 21.71 18.75 17.63
CA GLY A 467 20.48 19.52 17.47
C GLY A 467 19.21 18.75 17.82
N TYR A 468 18.15 19.50 18.06
CA TYR A 468 16.84 19.02 18.52
C TYR A 468 15.69 19.77 17.82
N ILE A 469 14.47 19.28 18.01
CA ILE A 469 13.24 19.94 17.58
C ILE A 469 12.52 20.49 18.82
N SER A 470 11.99 21.70 18.73
CA SER A 470 11.14 22.32 19.75
C SER A 470 10.13 23.24 19.08
N GLU A 471 8.86 23.17 19.47
CA GLU A 471 7.76 23.97 18.89
C GLU A 471 7.71 23.94 17.35
N ASP A 472 8.02 22.77 16.77
CA ASP A 472 8.16 22.49 15.33
C ASP A 472 9.31 23.22 14.60
N ALA A 473 10.10 24.04 15.31
CA ALA A 473 11.36 24.62 14.84
C ALA A 473 12.57 23.73 15.15
N ALA A 474 13.66 23.93 14.41
CA ALA A 474 14.87 23.11 14.48
C ALA A 474 16.05 23.91 15.09
N TYR A 475 16.60 23.43 16.19
CA TYR A 475 17.64 24.09 16.98
C TYR A 475 18.94 23.31 16.96
N ILE A 476 20.07 24.02 16.92
CA ILE A 476 21.40 23.49 17.24
C ILE A 476 21.64 23.70 18.73
N SER A 477 22.03 22.67 19.47
CA SER A 477 22.41 22.75 20.89
C SER A 477 23.93 22.81 21.13
N ARG A 478 24.72 22.38 20.13
CA ARG A 478 26.19 22.29 20.23
C ARG A 478 26.85 22.44 18.88
N LEU A 479 27.95 23.19 18.84
CA LEU A 479 28.83 23.31 17.67
C LEU A 479 30.30 23.10 18.11
N GLY A 480 30.84 21.91 17.81
CA GLY A 480 32.16 21.46 18.25
C GLY A 480 32.25 21.30 19.77
N ARG A 481 33.02 22.17 20.43
CA ARG A 481 33.21 22.20 21.89
C ARG A 481 32.35 23.24 22.62
N PHE A 482 31.57 24.03 21.88
CA PHE A 482 30.72 25.11 22.39
C PHE A 482 29.26 24.64 22.46
N HIS A 483 28.58 24.95 23.55
CA HIS A 483 27.18 24.58 23.81
C HIS A 483 26.33 25.85 23.91
N GLY A 484 25.19 25.87 23.22
CA GLY A 484 24.30 27.03 23.15
C GLY A 484 23.18 26.75 22.14
N SER A 485 21.99 27.31 22.37
CA SER A 485 20.84 27.10 21.51
C SER A 485 20.70 28.21 20.47
N PHE A 486 20.53 27.85 19.20
CA PHE A 486 20.17 28.78 18.13
C PHE A 486 19.47 28.05 16.96
N GLU A 487 18.68 28.79 16.18
CA GLU A 487 18.06 28.32 14.95
C GLU A 487 19.02 28.55 13.77
N PRO A 488 19.38 27.52 12.98
CA PRO A 488 20.23 27.68 11.79
C PRO A 488 19.35 28.11 10.60
N GLU A 489 18.74 29.29 10.70
CA GLU A 489 17.88 29.90 9.68
C GLU A 489 18.40 31.26 9.22
N GLY A 490 18.12 31.60 7.96
CA GLY A 490 18.60 32.84 7.33
C GLY A 490 20.13 32.88 7.21
N THR A 491 20.68 34.09 7.24
CA THR A 491 22.13 34.30 7.27
C THR A 491 22.63 34.23 8.72
N VAL A 492 23.50 33.26 9.01
CA VAL A 492 24.10 33.07 10.34
C VAL A 492 25.60 33.35 10.26
N LEU A 493 26.08 34.30 11.06
CA LEU A 493 27.49 34.64 11.23
C LEU A 493 28.04 33.97 12.50
N VAL A 494 29.17 33.27 12.38
CA VAL A 494 29.82 32.56 13.49
C VAL A 494 31.21 33.15 13.73
N LEU A 495 31.41 33.72 14.91
CA LEU A 495 32.65 34.36 15.37
C LEU A 495 33.22 33.58 16.55
N HIS A 496 34.45 33.09 16.43
CA HIS A 496 35.21 32.50 17.54
C HIS A 496 36.10 33.58 18.14
N ASN A 497 36.09 33.76 19.46
CA ASN A 497 36.76 34.88 20.13
C ASN A 497 37.30 34.50 21.53
N TYR A 498 38.15 35.35 22.10
CA TYR A 498 38.46 35.30 23.53
C TYR A 498 37.31 35.87 24.36
N ASP A 499 36.94 35.18 25.45
CA ASP A 499 35.90 35.63 26.37
C ASP A 499 36.46 36.70 27.30
N THR A 500 36.24 37.96 26.93
CA THR A 500 36.84 39.14 27.56
C THR A 500 35.91 40.35 27.45
N PRO A 501 35.98 41.34 28.37
CA PRO A 501 35.12 42.51 28.34
C PRO A 501 35.17 43.27 27.00
N GLY A 502 34.00 43.67 26.51
CA GLY A 502 33.85 44.53 25.33
C GLY A 502 33.73 43.83 23.98
N LYS A 503 34.02 42.53 23.83
CA LYS A 503 34.02 41.86 22.50
C LYS A 503 32.65 41.85 21.82
N ILE A 504 31.58 41.54 22.55
CA ILE A 504 30.19 41.64 22.07
C ILE A 504 29.86 43.06 21.58
N GLY A 505 30.28 44.07 22.35
CA GLY A 505 30.08 45.48 21.99
C GLY A 505 30.86 45.90 20.75
N GLY A 506 32.09 45.40 20.56
CA GLY A 506 32.88 45.63 19.35
C GLY A 506 32.18 45.10 18.09
N VAL A 507 31.76 43.84 18.11
CA VAL A 507 31.02 43.20 16.99
C VAL A 507 29.72 43.94 16.69
N GLY A 508 28.94 44.29 17.73
CA GLY A 508 27.71 45.07 17.56
C GLY A 508 27.93 46.47 16.98
N MET A 509 29.03 47.13 17.36
CA MET A 509 29.39 48.44 16.80
C MET A 509 29.82 48.37 15.33
N VAL A 510 30.54 47.31 14.91
CA VAL A 510 30.90 47.11 13.49
C VAL A 510 29.66 46.86 12.64
N LEU A 511 28.83 45.87 13.02
CA LEU A 511 27.59 45.56 12.29
C LEU A 511 26.63 46.77 12.23
N GLY A 512 26.44 47.45 13.36
CA GLY A 512 25.57 48.63 13.44
C GLY A 512 26.04 49.84 12.63
N ARG A 513 27.36 50.08 12.51
CA ARG A 513 27.91 51.12 11.62
C ARG A 513 27.61 50.85 10.15
N GLN A 514 27.68 49.58 9.77
CA GLN A 514 27.50 49.11 8.39
C GLN A 514 26.02 48.85 8.07
N GLY A 515 25.09 49.19 8.97
CA GLY A 515 23.64 49.05 8.78
C GLY A 515 23.10 47.62 8.83
N VAL A 516 23.92 46.64 9.24
CA VAL A 516 23.54 45.23 9.31
C VAL A 516 22.77 44.97 10.61
N ASN A 517 21.52 44.53 10.50
CA ASN A 517 20.71 44.22 11.68
C ASN A 517 21.14 42.90 12.33
N ILE A 518 21.03 42.81 13.66
CA ILE A 518 21.18 41.56 14.40
C ILE A 518 19.77 41.08 14.78
N ASN A 519 19.33 39.98 14.18
CA ASN A 519 18.01 39.39 14.42
C ASN A 519 18.01 38.54 15.70
N PHE A 520 19.10 37.78 15.92
CA PHE A 520 19.37 37.10 17.18
C PHE A 520 20.88 37.07 17.46
N MET A 521 21.26 36.92 18.73
CA MET A 521 22.63 36.69 19.16
C MET A 521 22.65 35.64 20.27
N GLN A 522 23.40 34.55 20.06
CA GLN A 522 23.73 33.56 21.07
C GLN A 522 25.24 33.61 21.34
N VAL A 523 25.64 33.51 22.60
CA VAL A 523 27.06 33.46 22.99
C VAL A 523 27.30 32.21 23.82
N ALA A 524 28.23 31.37 23.38
CA ALA A 524 28.59 30.12 24.02
C ALA A 524 30.05 30.17 24.50
N SER A 525 30.27 30.43 25.80
CA SER A 525 31.60 30.36 26.40
C SER A 525 32.03 28.90 26.66
N HIS A 526 33.33 28.67 26.74
CA HIS A 526 33.92 27.37 27.03
C HIS A 526 34.95 27.51 28.16
N GLU A 527 34.60 27.07 29.36
CA GLU A 527 35.58 26.85 30.43
C GLU A 527 36.34 25.54 30.20
N PRO A 528 37.68 25.57 30.04
CA PRO A 528 38.45 24.34 29.86
C PRO A 528 38.50 23.56 31.18
N LYS A 529 37.88 22.37 31.20
CA LYS A 529 37.82 21.51 32.40
C LYS A 529 39.23 21.26 32.98
N PRO A 530 39.46 21.45 34.29
CA PRO A 530 40.78 21.30 34.88
C PRO A 530 41.28 19.85 34.76
N ARG A 531 42.38 19.64 34.05
CA ARG A 531 43.03 18.32 33.90
C ARG A 531 43.44 17.76 35.26
N LYS A 532 42.69 16.78 35.78
CA LYS A 532 43.09 15.98 36.94
C LYS A 532 44.41 15.26 36.64
N LYS A 533 45.52 15.74 37.21
CA LYS A 533 46.79 15.00 37.18
C LYS A 533 46.66 13.72 38.02
N PRO A 534 47.08 12.54 37.52
CA PRO A 534 47.14 11.34 38.33
C PRO A 534 48.30 11.42 39.33
N GLY A 535 47.97 11.32 40.63
CA GLY A 535 48.85 10.89 41.72
C GLY A 535 50.22 11.55 41.91
N SER A 536 50.32 12.50 42.84
CA SER A 536 51.42 12.53 43.83
C SER A 536 51.03 13.36 45.05
N ALA A 537 51.68 13.11 46.19
CA ALA A 537 51.49 13.84 47.45
C ALA A 537 52.60 14.86 47.68
N ASN A 538 52.32 15.84 48.55
CA ASN A 538 53.24 16.82 49.15
C ASN A 538 54.07 17.72 48.21
N GLY A 539 53.76 19.02 48.23
CA GLY A 539 54.65 20.07 47.72
C GLY A 539 54.05 21.46 47.92
N HIS A 540 54.58 22.24 48.87
CA HIS A 540 54.34 23.68 48.89
C HIS A 540 55.20 24.32 47.79
N GLY A 541 54.57 24.86 46.75
CA GLY A 541 55.24 25.56 45.66
C GLY A 541 54.52 26.88 45.37
N ASN A 542 55.27 27.98 45.34
CA ASN A 542 54.70 29.30 45.10
C ASN A 542 54.22 29.44 43.64
N GLY A 543 53.21 30.27 43.41
CA GLY A 543 52.49 30.31 42.14
C GLY A 543 53.29 30.90 40.97
N ASN A 544 53.00 30.41 39.77
CA ASN A 544 53.13 31.19 38.55
C ASN A 544 51.87 30.96 37.71
N GLY A 545 51.11 32.03 37.45
CA GLY A 545 49.78 31.93 36.87
C GLY A 545 49.81 31.83 35.35
N ASN A 546 49.82 30.62 34.80
CA ASN A 546 49.34 30.41 33.43
C ASN A 546 47.85 30.75 33.42
N GLY A 547 47.51 31.94 32.92
CA GLY A 547 46.13 32.38 32.78
C GLY A 547 45.33 31.37 31.98
N VAL A 548 44.19 30.94 32.53
CA VAL A 548 43.22 30.13 31.79
C VAL A 548 42.68 31.02 30.67
N VAL A 549 42.92 30.64 29.42
CA VAL A 549 42.40 31.36 28.27
C VAL A 549 40.94 30.93 28.09
N HIS A 550 40.02 31.80 28.50
CA HIS A 550 38.59 31.61 28.25
C HIS A 550 38.28 31.99 26.81
N GLU A 551 37.55 31.13 26.11
CA GLU A 551 37.14 31.30 24.72
C GLU A 551 35.62 31.24 24.62
N ALA A 552 35.05 31.97 23.67
CA ALA A 552 33.62 31.93 23.36
C ALA A 552 33.36 31.86 21.86
N LEU A 553 32.17 31.40 21.51
CA LEU A 553 31.62 31.41 20.17
C LEU A 553 30.39 32.32 20.16
N MET A 554 30.48 33.46 19.48
CA MET A 554 29.35 34.33 19.19
C MET A 554 28.68 33.86 17.88
N ILE A 555 27.37 33.64 17.92
CA ILE A 555 26.56 33.18 16.80
C ILE A 555 25.44 34.20 16.60
N LEU A 556 25.38 34.82 15.42
CA LEU A 556 24.46 35.91 15.12
C LEU A 556 23.62 35.57 13.90
N GLY A 557 22.30 35.53 14.04
CA GLY A 557 21.40 35.62 12.90
C GLY A 557 21.26 37.08 12.50
N ILE A 558 21.49 37.41 11.22
CA ILE A 558 21.60 38.81 10.76
C ILE A 558 20.62 39.15 9.65
N GLY A 559 20.19 40.41 9.65
CA GLY A 559 19.26 40.98 8.66
C GLY A 559 20.00 41.93 7.72
N GLY A 560 20.21 41.49 6.49
CA GLY A 560 20.92 42.24 5.44
C GLY A 560 22.03 41.44 4.79
N HIS A 561 22.57 41.95 3.68
CA HIS A 561 23.73 41.36 3.01
C HIS A 561 25.02 41.80 3.72
N VAL A 562 25.87 40.84 4.11
CA VAL A 562 27.21 41.13 4.64
C VAL A 562 28.21 41.22 3.49
N THR A 563 28.85 42.38 3.34
CA THR A 563 29.89 42.59 2.33
C THR A 563 31.28 42.22 2.86
N LYS A 564 32.26 42.17 1.96
CA LYS A 564 33.66 41.82 2.24
C LYS A 564 34.28 42.74 3.31
N GLU A 565 33.96 44.03 3.24
CA GLU A 565 34.45 45.07 4.12
C GLU A 565 33.98 44.86 5.57
N VAL A 566 32.75 44.37 5.75
CA VAL A 566 32.20 44.03 7.08
C VAL A 566 32.91 42.81 7.66
N LEU A 567 33.20 41.80 6.83
CA LEU A 567 33.97 40.61 7.25
C LEU A 567 35.39 40.98 7.65
N ASP A 568 36.05 41.87 6.89
CA ASP A 568 37.41 42.33 7.16
C ASP A 568 37.48 43.27 8.39
N GLU A 569 36.49 44.16 8.62
CA GLU A 569 36.42 45.00 9.84
C GLU A 569 36.18 44.12 11.10
N LEU A 570 35.35 43.08 10.99
CA LEU A 570 35.15 42.10 12.06
C LEU A 570 36.40 41.23 12.32
N ALA A 571 37.07 40.76 11.26
CA ALA A 571 38.31 39.96 11.40
C ALA A 571 39.49 40.79 11.93
N ALA A 572 39.50 42.11 11.67
CA ALA A 572 40.47 43.05 12.25
C ALA A 572 40.16 43.44 13.71
N THR A 573 39.00 43.06 14.25
CA THR A 573 38.62 43.37 15.63
C THR A 573 39.45 42.53 16.61
N GLU A 574 40.22 43.21 17.47
CA GLU A 574 41.14 42.57 18.43
C GLU A 574 40.44 41.49 19.26
N GLY A 575 41.00 40.27 19.30
CA GLY A 575 40.50 39.16 20.11
C GLY A 575 39.35 38.36 19.48
N ILE A 576 38.95 38.67 18.25
CA ILE A 576 38.37 37.66 17.34
C ILE A 576 39.51 36.73 16.90
N LEU A 577 39.23 35.43 16.84
CA LEU A 577 40.16 34.36 16.50
C LEU A 577 39.91 33.80 15.10
N ASP A 578 38.63 33.67 14.74
CA ASP A 578 38.19 33.18 13.43
C ASP A 578 36.76 33.64 13.16
N LEU A 579 36.41 33.77 11.87
CA LEU A 579 35.14 34.26 11.39
C LEU A 579 34.67 33.34 10.26
N THR A 580 33.53 32.69 10.45
CA THR A 580 32.85 31.93 9.39
C THR A 580 31.50 32.58 9.09
N LEU A 581 31.28 32.94 7.83
CA LEU A 581 29.95 33.24 7.31
C LEU A 581 29.51 32.09 6.37
N PRO A 582 28.84 31.05 6.90
CA PRO A 582 28.14 30.05 6.10
C PRO A 582 27.44 30.63 4.87
N GLY A 583 27.80 30.10 3.69
CA GLY A 583 27.22 30.47 2.39
C GLY A 583 27.90 31.62 1.66
N TYR A 584 28.83 32.35 2.31
CA TYR A 584 29.54 33.45 1.65
C TYR A 584 30.62 32.95 0.68
N MET A 585 30.52 33.38 -0.58
CA MET A 585 31.60 33.29 -1.56
C MET A 585 32.02 34.70 -1.96
N ASP A 586 33.33 34.97 -1.93
CA ASP A 586 33.92 36.26 -2.29
C ASP A 586 33.61 36.61 -3.77
N PRO A 587 32.87 37.69 -4.08
CA PRO A 587 32.45 37.99 -5.45
C PRO A 587 33.61 38.10 -6.43
N GLU A 588 34.72 38.73 -6.04
CA GLU A 588 35.94 38.80 -6.87
C GLU A 588 36.55 37.41 -7.14
N MET A 589 36.30 36.43 -6.27
CA MET A 589 36.78 35.05 -6.42
C MET A 589 35.84 34.23 -7.32
N VAL A 590 34.54 34.52 -7.27
CA VAL A 590 33.54 33.96 -8.20
C VAL A 590 33.76 34.51 -9.61
N GLU A 591 33.96 35.82 -9.78
CA GLU A 591 34.25 36.43 -11.08
C GLU A 591 35.54 35.89 -11.69
N ARG A 592 36.65 35.82 -10.94
CA ARG A 592 37.90 35.21 -11.43
C ARG A 592 37.75 33.71 -11.75
N TRP A 593 36.93 32.97 -11.00
CA TRP A 593 36.68 31.56 -11.32
C TRP A 593 35.83 31.42 -12.60
N ILE A 594 34.85 32.30 -12.80
CA ILE A 594 34.09 32.41 -14.05
C ILE A 594 35.02 32.78 -15.22
N GLU A 595 35.96 33.72 -15.05
CA GLU A 595 36.98 34.04 -16.06
C GLU A 595 37.92 32.85 -16.33
N GLU A 596 38.40 32.14 -15.30
CA GLU A 596 39.25 30.94 -15.48
C GLU A 596 38.48 29.83 -16.22
N CYS A 597 37.20 29.60 -15.89
CA CYS A 597 36.34 28.63 -16.57
C CYS A 597 35.97 29.04 -18.02
N GLN A 598 35.81 30.33 -18.30
CA GLN A 598 35.55 30.84 -19.66
C GLN A 598 36.80 30.80 -20.55
N ASN A 599 38.00 30.73 -19.97
CA ASN A 599 39.27 30.63 -20.71
C ASN A 599 39.86 29.20 -20.75
N SER A 600 39.21 28.20 -20.13
CA SER A 600 39.67 26.80 -20.13
C SER A 600 39.01 25.97 -21.25
N ASP A 601 39.68 25.86 -22.40
CA ASP A 601 39.18 25.20 -23.62
C ASP A 601 39.23 23.65 -23.57
N THR A 602 38.93 23.06 -22.41
CA THR A 602 39.00 21.61 -22.12
C THR A 602 37.92 21.17 -21.14
N SER A 603 37.36 19.96 -21.35
CA SER A 603 36.15 19.47 -20.66
C SER A 603 36.30 19.02 -19.19
N GLU A 604 37.25 19.58 -18.44
CA GLU A 604 37.41 19.36 -17.00
C GLU A 604 37.59 20.70 -16.26
N CYS A 605 36.53 21.19 -15.60
CA CYS A 605 36.61 22.40 -14.78
C CYS A 605 37.47 22.19 -13.51
N PRO A 606 38.37 23.12 -13.15
CA PRO A 606 39.23 22.98 -11.98
C PRO A 606 38.47 23.11 -10.67
N THR A 607 38.64 22.14 -9.78
CA THR A 607 37.97 22.09 -8.46
C THR A 607 38.66 22.98 -7.42
N SER A 608 38.09 24.18 -7.27
CA SER A 608 38.31 25.23 -6.25
C SER A 608 39.71 25.89 -6.15
N PRO A 609 39.78 27.21 -5.85
CA PRO A 609 41.01 27.98 -5.95
C PRO A 609 41.96 27.76 -4.76
N LYS A 610 43.20 27.33 -5.05
CA LYS A 610 44.26 27.12 -4.04
C LYS A 610 45.05 28.40 -3.79
N ARG A 611 44.92 29.00 -2.60
CA ARG A 611 45.77 30.13 -2.15
C ARG A 611 47.26 29.76 -2.25
N ARG A 612 48.04 30.51 -3.04
CA ARG A 612 49.51 30.43 -3.03
C ARG A 612 50.08 31.02 -1.72
N ARG A 613 51.13 30.40 -1.18
CA ARG A 613 51.91 30.98 -0.07
C ARG A 613 52.84 32.10 -0.56
N ALA A 614 53.11 33.06 0.30
CA ALA A 614 54.17 34.07 0.11
C ALA A 614 55.57 33.41 0.04
N PRO A 615 56.55 34.04 -0.64
CA PRO A 615 57.91 33.51 -0.75
C PRO A 615 58.67 33.59 0.59
N ALA A 616 59.49 32.58 0.87
CA ALA A 616 60.42 32.55 2.00
C ALA A 616 61.80 33.11 1.59
N PRO A 617 62.60 33.65 2.54
CA PRO A 617 63.93 34.20 2.27
C PRO A 617 65.00 33.13 2.00
N ASP A 618 66.20 33.62 1.65
CA ASP A 618 67.26 32.88 0.95
C ASP A 618 68.02 31.82 1.80
N ALA A 619 68.82 31.00 1.12
CA ALA A 619 69.37 29.73 1.59
C ALA A 619 70.60 29.83 2.51
N SER A 620 70.81 28.79 3.34
CA SER A 620 71.88 27.79 3.06
C SER A 620 72.19 26.82 4.23
N ASN A 621 72.06 25.51 4.00
CA ASN A 621 73.20 24.58 4.06
C ASN A 621 72.87 23.20 3.40
N LYS A 622 73.89 22.34 3.26
CA LYS A 622 73.88 21.05 2.51
C LYS A 622 73.71 19.85 3.50
N ALA A 623 73.46 18.57 3.12
CA ALA A 623 73.89 17.84 1.92
C ALA A 623 73.26 16.42 1.78
N LYS A 624 73.25 15.84 0.54
CA LYS A 624 73.18 14.39 0.16
C LYS A 624 71.88 13.63 0.56
N ARG A 625 71.37 12.58 -0.12
CA ARG A 625 71.55 11.82 -1.41
C ARG A 625 70.37 10.79 -1.48
N PRO A 626 70.11 10.01 -2.56
CA PRO A 626 70.28 10.20 -4.01
C PRO A 626 68.92 10.02 -4.78
N ARG A 627 68.95 9.83 -6.12
CA ARG A 627 67.76 9.64 -7.00
C ARG A 627 67.32 8.17 -7.13
N LEU A 628 66.05 7.94 -7.52
CA LEU A 628 65.69 7.06 -8.66
C LEU A 628 64.32 7.47 -9.27
N LEU A 629 63.92 6.86 -10.39
CA LEU A 629 62.80 7.26 -11.29
C LEU A 629 61.92 6.03 -11.68
N PRO A 630 60.75 6.20 -12.34
CA PRO A 630 59.61 5.26 -12.28
C PRO A 630 59.46 4.34 -13.50
N LEU A 631 58.43 3.47 -13.46
CA LEU A 631 57.56 2.87 -14.50
C LEU A 631 56.43 2.12 -13.72
N ALA A 632 55.14 1.97 -14.07
CA ALA A 632 54.32 2.05 -15.30
C ALA A 632 54.02 0.70 -15.99
N ASN A 633 52.71 0.42 -16.17
CA ASN A 633 52.07 -0.70 -16.92
C ASN A 633 52.31 -2.12 -16.30
N VAL A 634 51.60 -3.21 -16.64
CA VAL A 634 50.94 -3.66 -17.90
C VAL A 634 49.59 -4.37 -17.65
N ASP A 635 48.80 -4.53 -18.72
CA ASP A 635 47.43 -5.08 -18.86
C ASP A 635 47.41 -6.65 -19.03
N PRO A 636 46.41 -7.38 -19.60
CA PRO A 636 46.04 -8.73 -19.11
C PRO A 636 46.26 -9.89 -20.12
N ASN A 637 45.96 -11.15 -19.74
CA ASN A 637 45.36 -12.24 -20.57
C ASN A 637 45.44 -13.66 -19.92
N PHE A 638 44.83 -14.66 -20.58
CA PHE A 638 44.78 -16.13 -20.30
C PHE A 638 43.96 -16.56 -19.08
N ASP A 639 42.96 -17.47 -19.14
CA ASP A 639 42.53 -18.56 -20.05
C ASP A 639 43.15 -19.97 -19.84
N ARG A 640 42.26 -20.98 -19.89
CA ARG A 640 42.45 -22.45 -20.03
C ARG A 640 43.14 -23.31 -18.94
N SER A 641 42.26 -24.10 -18.29
CA SER A 641 42.19 -25.58 -18.42
C SER A 641 42.87 -26.52 -17.39
N MET A 642 42.35 -27.77 -17.39
CA MET A 642 42.79 -29.00 -16.70
C MET A 642 42.75 -28.99 -15.15
N SER A 643 41.99 -29.80 -14.41
CA SER A 643 41.67 -31.26 -14.44
C SER A 643 42.74 -32.17 -13.83
N THR A 644 42.43 -32.90 -12.74
CA THR A 644 42.52 -34.39 -12.57
C THR A 644 42.56 -34.86 -11.10
N SER A 645 41.84 -35.97 -10.82
CA SER A 645 42.17 -37.01 -9.79
C SER A 645 42.03 -36.64 -8.29
N ARG A 646 41.96 -37.56 -7.29
CA ARG A 646 42.25 -39.02 -7.19
C ARG A 646 41.23 -39.79 -6.30
N ASP A 647 41.13 -41.10 -6.55
CA ASP A 647 41.01 -42.29 -5.65
C ASP A 647 40.15 -42.23 -4.35
N SER A 648 39.44 -43.28 -3.92
CA SER A 648 39.93 -44.67 -3.84
C SER A 648 38.87 -45.74 -3.46
N ASN A 649 39.28 -47.01 -3.67
CA ASN A 649 38.92 -48.26 -2.93
C ASN A 649 37.54 -48.96 -3.06
N ARG A 650 37.63 -50.22 -3.55
CA ARG A 650 37.01 -51.48 -3.07
C ARG A 650 35.48 -51.69 -3.18
N GLY A 651 35.11 -52.74 -3.92
CA GLY A 651 33.87 -53.53 -3.69
C GLY A 651 34.09 -54.61 -2.61
N PRO A 652 33.35 -55.74 -2.62
CA PRO A 652 32.56 -56.36 -3.70
C PRO A 652 31.06 -56.57 -3.27
N GLU A 653 30.17 -57.44 -3.76
CA GLU A 653 30.20 -58.66 -4.61
C GLU A 653 29.00 -58.75 -5.59
N LYS A 654 29.19 -59.55 -6.66
CA LYS A 654 28.28 -60.51 -7.33
C LYS A 654 26.85 -60.17 -7.83
N GLU A 655 26.70 -60.45 -9.14
CA GLU A 655 25.73 -61.39 -9.77
C GLU A 655 24.21 -61.06 -9.81
N SER A 656 23.47 -61.36 -10.89
CA SER A 656 23.84 -61.74 -12.27
C SER A 656 22.62 -61.63 -13.22
N SER A 657 22.87 -61.83 -14.54
CA SER A 657 21.89 -62.18 -15.59
C SER A 657 20.94 -61.05 -16.04
N GLN A 658 20.69 -60.76 -17.34
CA GLN A 658 20.49 -61.58 -18.56
C GLN A 658 19.17 -62.39 -18.54
N MET A 659 18.40 -62.55 -19.63
CA MET A 659 18.63 -62.19 -21.04
C MET A 659 17.31 -62.13 -21.85
N ALA A 660 17.28 -61.33 -22.94
CA ALA A 660 16.54 -61.56 -24.21
C ALA A 660 14.98 -61.69 -24.17
N ALA A 661 14.25 -61.75 -25.30
CA ALA A 661 14.24 -61.01 -26.59
C ALA A 661 13.02 -61.45 -27.43
N ARG A 662 12.73 -60.78 -28.57
CA ARG A 662 11.86 -61.25 -29.69
C ARG A 662 10.34 -61.30 -29.43
N ASP A 663 9.43 -61.26 -30.42
CA ASP A 663 9.44 -60.78 -31.83
C ASP A 663 7.97 -60.49 -32.25
N ASP A 664 7.77 -59.84 -33.40
CA ASP A 664 6.48 -59.57 -34.11
C ASP A 664 6.05 -60.84 -34.95
N PRO A 665 4.95 -60.91 -35.78
CA PRO A 665 3.97 -59.89 -36.20
C PRO A 665 2.47 -60.35 -36.38
N ASP A 666 1.64 -59.42 -36.89
CA ASP A 666 0.44 -59.55 -37.76
C ASP A 666 -0.81 -60.40 -37.38
N ARG A 667 -1.98 -59.74 -37.26
CA ARG A 667 -3.20 -60.03 -38.07
C ARG A 667 -4.46 -59.17 -37.80
N GLU A 668 -5.11 -58.72 -38.87
CA GLU A 668 -6.56 -58.45 -39.02
C GLU A 668 -7.19 -59.53 -39.96
N PRO A 669 -8.51 -59.60 -40.39
CA PRO A 669 -9.57 -58.55 -40.43
C PRO A 669 -11.09 -58.95 -40.23
N THR A 670 -11.94 -58.02 -39.74
CA THR A 670 -13.38 -57.77 -40.18
C THR A 670 -14.51 -58.85 -39.95
N PRO A 671 -15.83 -58.65 -40.31
CA PRO A 671 -16.78 -57.54 -39.99
C PRO A 671 -18.29 -57.87 -39.69
N ARG A 672 -19.05 -56.89 -39.11
CA ARG A 672 -20.52 -56.54 -39.37
C ARG A 672 -21.67 -57.49 -38.88
N PRO A 673 -23.00 -57.13 -38.95
CA PRO A 673 -23.73 -55.82 -39.01
C PRO A 673 -25.09 -55.71 -38.19
N ARG A 674 -25.81 -54.55 -38.33
CA ARG A 674 -27.28 -54.23 -38.07
C ARG A 674 -27.61 -53.51 -36.72
N LYS A 675 -28.62 -52.60 -36.59
CA LYS A 675 -29.62 -51.96 -37.50
C LYS A 675 -30.21 -50.62 -36.96
N ARG A 676 -30.57 -49.69 -37.87
CA ARG A 676 -31.66 -48.65 -37.97
C ARG A 676 -32.70 -48.43 -36.81
N ALA A 677 -33.43 -47.28 -36.63
CA ALA A 677 -33.42 -45.93 -37.26
C ALA A 677 -34.46 -44.88 -36.70
N SER A 678 -34.13 -43.56 -36.78
CA SER A 678 -35.00 -42.37 -37.14
C SER A 678 -36.13 -41.84 -36.18
N PRO A 679 -36.95 -40.78 -36.51
CA PRO A 679 -36.64 -39.37 -36.12
C PRO A 679 -37.82 -38.44 -35.64
N PHE A 680 -37.50 -37.15 -35.36
CA PHE A 680 -38.26 -35.85 -35.37
C PHE A 680 -39.76 -35.78 -35.81
N PRO A 681 -40.60 -34.82 -35.31
CA PRO A 681 -40.46 -33.35 -35.58
C PRO A 681 -41.05 -32.35 -34.53
N ALA A 682 -41.21 -31.08 -34.92
CA ALA A 682 -41.84 -29.96 -34.16
C ALA A 682 -42.79 -29.11 -35.05
N PRO A 683 -43.70 -28.29 -34.47
CA PRO A 683 -44.21 -27.06 -35.10
C PRO A 683 -44.52 -25.91 -34.09
N ALA A 684 -45.28 -24.87 -34.45
CA ALA A 684 -44.85 -23.63 -35.13
C ALA A 684 -46.00 -22.60 -35.28
N LEU A 685 -45.69 -21.27 -35.28
CA LEU A 685 -46.49 -20.12 -35.81
C LEU A 685 -47.84 -19.76 -35.11
N ALA A 686 -48.53 -18.60 -35.33
CA ALA A 686 -48.12 -17.18 -35.53
C ALA A 686 -49.34 -16.19 -35.65
N ARG A 687 -49.13 -14.88 -35.36
CA ARG A 687 -49.96 -13.67 -35.73
C ARG A 687 -51.35 -13.58 -35.02
N ARG A 688 -52.09 -12.45 -34.93
CA ARG A 688 -52.16 -11.08 -35.55
C ARG A 688 -52.86 -10.12 -34.53
N GLY A 689 -52.93 -8.77 -34.58
CA GLY A 689 -52.31 -7.71 -35.39
C GLY A 689 -53.30 -6.68 -35.99
N LEU A 690 -53.03 -5.35 -35.81
CA LEU A 690 -53.73 -4.13 -36.37
C LEU A 690 -55.02 -3.68 -35.63
N ASN A 691 -55.53 -2.43 -35.60
CA ASN A 691 -55.10 -1.01 -35.89
C ASN A 691 -56.20 -0.05 -35.26
N ASP A 692 -56.34 1.30 -35.36
CA ASP A 692 -55.70 2.44 -36.08
C ASP A 692 -56.03 3.83 -35.44
N SER A 693 -55.39 4.94 -35.88
CA SER A 693 -55.82 6.38 -35.82
C SER A 693 -55.94 7.10 -34.42
N GLN A 694 -55.87 8.44 -34.24
CA GLN A 694 -55.64 9.61 -35.13
C GLN A 694 -55.16 10.87 -34.32
N SER A 695 -54.33 11.76 -34.91
CA SER A 695 -54.12 13.24 -34.65
C SER A 695 -53.99 13.85 -33.22
N ALA A 696 -53.18 14.88 -32.92
CA ALA A 696 -52.12 15.65 -33.63
C ALA A 696 -51.37 16.62 -32.66
N VAL A 697 -50.31 17.31 -33.14
CA VAL A 697 -49.53 18.42 -32.49
C VAL A 697 -48.66 17.99 -31.27
N SER A 698 -47.32 17.82 -31.34
CA SER A 698 -46.19 18.79 -31.50
C SER A 698 -46.02 19.72 -30.26
N ASP A 699 -44.83 20.04 -29.70
CA ASP A 699 -43.40 19.77 -29.98
C ASP A 699 -42.56 19.97 -28.69
N SER A 700 -41.27 19.61 -28.51
CA SER A 700 -40.28 18.86 -29.34
C SER A 700 -39.13 18.23 -28.50
N GLN A 701 -38.43 17.29 -29.15
CA GLN A 701 -37.01 16.83 -29.13
C GLN A 701 -35.92 17.68 -28.41
N ASP A 702 -34.77 17.13 -27.98
CA ASP A 702 -33.86 16.22 -28.71
C ASP A 702 -33.46 14.87 -28.02
N ARG A 703 -32.75 13.98 -28.74
CA ARG A 703 -32.42 12.60 -28.38
C ARG A 703 -30.95 12.19 -28.67
N GLY A 704 -30.39 11.37 -27.78
CA GLY A 704 -29.20 10.54 -28.06
C GLY A 704 -29.40 9.08 -27.64
N SER A 705 -29.61 8.17 -28.60
CA SER A 705 -29.62 6.70 -28.42
C SER A 705 -28.32 6.09 -28.99
N GLY A 706 -27.80 4.93 -28.57
CA GLY A 706 -28.21 3.90 -27.59
C GLY A 706 -26.95 3.09 -27.17
N VAL A 707 -26.99 2.01 -26.40
CA VAL A 707 -27.62 0.69 -26.67
C VAL A 707 -28.01 0.03 -25.34
N SER A 708 -29.12 -0.74 -25.32
CA SER A 708 -29.59 -1.45 -24.12
C SER A 708 -29.22 -2.95 -24.16
N SER A 709 -28.43 -3.41 -23.19
CA SER A 709 -28.22 -4.83 -22.90
C SER A 709 -29.47 -5.46 -22.27
N ARG A 710 -30.17 -6.32 -23.02
CA ARG A 710 -31.42 -6.95 -22.58
C ARG A 710 -31.21 -8.36 -22.00
N THR A 711 -30.85 -8.41 -20.72
CA THR A 711 -31.05 -9.58 -19.83
C THR A 711 -31.59 -9.16 -18.46
N ARG A 712 -32.48 -8.15 -18.41
CA ARG A 712 -33.26 -7.86 -17.19
C ARG A 712 -34.26 -8.97 -16.94
N SER A 713 -34.07 -9.72 -15.85
CA SER A 713 -35.13 -10.54 -15.26
C SER A 713 -36.24 -9.63 -14.73
N SER A 714 -37.49 -9.93 -15.08
CA SER A 714 -38.66 -9.21 -14.59
C SER A 714 -39.10 -9.76 -13.24
N SER A 715 -38.36 -9.41 -12.17
CA SER A 715 -38.69 -9.84 -10.81
C SER A 715 -40.11 -9.40 -10.38
N PRO A 716 -40.89 -10.18 -9.62
CA PRO A 716 -42.33 -9.94 -9.46
C PRO A 716 -42.72 -9.21 -8.16
N ILE A 717 -41.93 -9.35 -7.09
CA ILE A 717 -41.97 -8.49 -5.90
C ILE A 717 -40.92 -7.39 -6.09
N LYS A 718 -41.35 -6.13 -6.09
CA LYS A 718 -40.45 -4.96 -6.26
C LYS A 718 -40.67 -3.85 -5.25
N ASN A 719 -41.90 -3.74 -4.73
CA ASN A 719 -42.29 -2.67 -3.82
C ASN A 719 -42.61 -3.25 -2.43
N PRO A 720 -42.43 -2.50 -1.34
CA PRO A 720 -42.80 -2.96 0.01
C PRO A 720 -44.27 -3.39 0.13
N ASP A 721 -45.19 -2.75 -0.61
CA ASP A 721 -46.62 -3.07 -0.59
C ASP A 721 -46.94 -4.49 -1.10
N ASP A 722 -46.05 -5.09 -1.89
CA ASP A 722 -46.19 -6.49 -2.33
C ASP A 722 -46.01 -7.47 -1.16
N LEU A 723 -45.29 -7.08 -0.10
CA LEU A 723 -45.08 -7.89 1.11
C LEU A 723 -46.37 -8.11 1.91
N LEU A 724 -47.35 -7.21 1.78
CA LEU A 724 -48.68 -7.36 2.40
C LEU A 724 -49.49 -8.53 1.80
N LYS A 725 -49.02 -9.07 0.66
CA LYS A 725 -49.63 -10.19 -0.06
C LYS A 725 -49.02 -11.55 0.36
N LEU A 726 -48.08 -11.57 1.29
CA LEU A 726 -47.57 -12.79 1.94
C LEU A 726 -48.62 -13.36 2.92
N LYS A 727 -48.61 -14.68 3.17
CA LYS A 727 -49.58 -15.34 4.06
C LYS A 727 -49.54 -14.74 5.46
N LYS A 728 -48.34 -14.60 6.01
CA LYS A 728 -48.02 -13.67 7.10
C LYS A 728 -47.38 -12.43 6.46
N PRO A 729 -48.06 -11.26 6.47
CA PRO A 729 -47.54 -10.02 5.88
C PRO A 729 -46.20 -9.60 6.47
N VAL A 730 -45.46 -8.77 5.73
CA VAL A 730 -44.42 -7.91 6.33
C VAL A 730 -44.84 -6.46 6.14
N SER A 731 -45.07 -5.75 7.24
CA SER A 731 -45.40 -4.33 7.27
C SER A 731 -44.14 -3.51 7.62
N TRP A 732 -44.01 -2.33 7.00
CA TRP A 732 -42.93 -1.38 7.28
C TRP A 732 -43.55 -0.12 7.86
N THR A 733 -43.32 0.15 9.13
CA THR A 733 -43.87 1.33 9.80
C THR A 733 -42.77 2.36 10.06
N THR A 734 -43.10 3.63 9.84
CA THR A 734 -42.23 4.80 10.06
C THR A 734 -42.76 5.63 11.24
N PRO A 735 -42.73 5.12 12.47
CA PRO A 735 -43.15 5.87 13.66
C PRO A 735 -42.16 6.99 14.00
N GLU A 736 -42.66 8.08 14.58
CA GLU A 736 -41.83 9.07 15.27
C GLU A 736 -40.95 8.39 16.34
N PRO A 737 -39.71 8.85 16.62
CA PRO A 737 -38.76 8.07 17.43
C PRO A 737 -39.21 7.72 18.85
N ARG A 738 -40.14 8.49 19.44
CA ARG A 738 -40.79 8.12 20.71
C ARG A 738 -41.71 6.91 20.54
N ALA A 739 -42.57 6.92 19.52
CA ALA A 739 -43.42 5.78 19.18
C ALA A 739 -42.60 4.56 18.69
N LEU A 740 -41.40 4.77 18.12
CA LEU A 740 -40.45 3.68 17.84
C LEU A 740 -39.96 3.03 19.15
N ARG A 741 -39.61 3.84 20.15
CA ARG A 741 -39.25 3.37 21.49
C ARG A 741 -40.40 2.64 22.18
N ASP A 742 -41.61 3.19 22.09
CA ASP A 742 -42.81 2.61 22.68
C ASP A 742 -43.16 1.26 22.01
N ALA A 743 -42.98 1.15 20.69
CA ALA A 743 -43.11 -0.12 19.96
C ALA A 743 -42.06 -1.16 20.41
N VAL A 744 -40.79 -0.76 20.58
CA VAL A 744 -39.75 -1.65 21.14
C VAL A 744 -40.07 -2.08 22.58
N GLN A 745 -40.61 -1.18 23.39
CA GLN A 745 -41.02 -1.46 24.76
C GLN A 745 -42.24 -2.41 24.82
N ALA A 746 -43.18 -2.31 23.87
CA ALA A 746 -44.38 -3.14 23.80
C ALA A 746 -44.10 -4.64 23.56
N ILE A 747 -42.91 -5.00 23.07
CA ILE A 747 -42.46 -6.40 22.92
C ILE A 747 -42.27 -7.09 24.28
N GLY A 748 -42.18 -6.33 25.38
CA GLY A 748 -41.83 -6.84 26.71
C GLY A 748 -40.35 -7.24 26.85
N SER A 749 -39.55 -7.01 25.80
CA SER A 749 -38.12 -7.34 25.79
C SER A 749 -37.28 -6.19 26.35
N GLY A 750 -36.96 -6.28 27.65
CA GLY A 750 -35.96 -5.39 28.28
C GLY A 750 -34.55 -5.50 27.66
N GLN A 751 -34.30 -6.52 26.84
CA GLN A 751 -33.10 -6.67 26.00
C GLN A 751 -33.18 -5.72 24.80
N ALA A 752 -34.28 -5.78 24.04
CA ALA A 752 -34.54 -4.91 22.89
C ALA A 752 -34.54 -3.42 23.29
N LEU A 753 -35.19 -3.11 24.41
CA LEU A 753 -35.29 -1.73 24.91
C LEU A 753 -33.92 -1.15 25.33
N ARG A 754 -33.02 -1.96 25.91
CA ARG A 754 -31.64 -1.52 26.19
C ARG A 754 -30.86 -1.24 24.90
N LEU A 755 -30.90 -2.14 23.93
CA LEU A 755 -30.22 -1.92 22.65
C LEU A 755 -30.77 -0.67 21.95
N PHE A 756 -32.09 -0.48 21.96
CA PHE A 756 -32.69 0.75 21.45
C PHE A 756 -32.20 1.98 22.21
N ASP A 757 -32.26 2.01 23.54
CA ASP A 757 -31.85 3.16 24.35
C ASP A 757 -30.35 3.48 24.20
N ASP A 758 -29.49 2.46 24.07
CA ASP A 758 -28.05 2.66 23.84
C ASP A 758 -27.74 3.16 22.42
N VAL A 759 -28.44 2.67 21.39
CA VAL A 759 -28.33 3.22 20.02
C VAL A 759 -28.93 4.63 19.96
N TRP A 760 -30.02 4.89 20.67
CA TRP A 760 -30.67 6.20 20.74
C TRP A 760 -29.74 7.27 21.32
N LYS A 761 -28.99 6.96 22.38
CA LYS A 761 -27.90 7.82 22.89
C LYS A 761 -26.92 8.21 21.79
N ILE A 762 -26.40 7.23 21.02
CA ILE A 762 -25.47 7.47 19.91
C ILE A 762 -26.09 8.37 18.83
N VAL A 763 -27.39 8.22 18.53
CA VAL A 763 -28.10 9.08 17.58
C VAL A 763 -28.31 10.51 18.12
N GLN A 764 -28.54 10.66 19.42
CA GLN A 764 -28.57 11.95 20.13
C GLN A 764 -27.17 12.52 20.41
N LYS A 765 -26.10 11.96 19.81
CA LYS A 765 -24.68 12.33 20.01
C LYS A 765 -24.12 12.09 21.43
N GLU A 766 -24.81 11.32 22.26
CA GLU A 766 -24.32 10.89 23.58
C GLU A 766 -23.44 9.63 23.47
N GLY A 767 -22.33 9.60 24.20
CA GLY A 767 -21.55 8.38 24.49
C GLY A 767 -20.86 7.61 23.35
N TYR A 768 -21.09 7.93 22.08
CA TYR A 768 -20.60 7.13 20.93
C TYR A 768 -19.10 7.18 20.68
N LEU A 769 -18.44 8.28 21.07
CA LEU A 769 -17.01 8.51 20.88
C LEU A 769 -16.25 8.18 22.18
N PRO A 770 -15.19 7.35 22.16
CA PRO A 770 -14.34 7.11 23.32
C PRO A 770 -13.79 8.41 23.92
N GLN A 771 -13.60 8.45 25.24
CA GLN A 771 -13.25 9.69 25.95
C GLN A 771 -11.85 10.22 25.58
N GLU A 772 -10.97 9.30 25.18
CA GLU A 772 -9.63 9.53 24.65
C GLU A 772 -9.70 10.16 23.25
N LEU A 773 -10.60 9.66 22.39
CA LEU A 773 -10.89 10.21 21.06
C LEU A 773 -11.62 11.56 21.11
N LYS A 774 -12.34 11.87 22.19
CA LYS A 774 -12.98 13.18 22.37
C LYS A 774 -11.98 14.33 22.52
N GLY A 775 -10.80 14.11 23.08
CA GLY A 775 -9.72 15.10 23.06
C GLY A 775 -9.21 15.29 21.64
N ILE A 776 -8.71 14.19 21.04
CA ILE A 776 -8.18 14.13 19.67
C ILE A 776 -9.06 14.87 18.66
N LEU A 777 -10.34 14.49 18.58
CA LEU A 777 -11.25 15.00 17.55
C LEU A 777 -11.88 16.36 17.90
N LYS A 778 -11.78 16.83 19.15
CA LYS A 778 -12.18 18.21 19.50
C LYS A 778 -11.18 19.22 18.92
N ASP A 779 -9.90 18.92 19.08
CA ASP A 779 -8.80 19.76 18.62
C ASP A 779 -8.62 19.66 17.09
N GLU A 780 -8.66 18.45 16.51
CA GLU A 780 -8.49 18.24 15.06
C GLU A 780 -9.67 18.79 14.22
N LEU A 781 -10.91 18.71 14.73
CA LEU A 781 -12.11 19.18 14.01
C LEU A 781 -12.51 20.63 14.35
N MET A 782 -11.83 21.31 15.30
CA MET A 782 -12.09 22.70 15.72
C MET A 782 -13.53 22.97 16.18
N VAL A 783 -14.08 22.13 17.07
CA VAL A 783 -15.49 22.24 17.52
C VAL A 783 -15.64 22.38 19.03
N GLY A 784 -16.38 23.40 19.47
CA GLY A 784 -16.71 23.59 20.88
C GLY A 784 -17.65 22.52 21.43
N ASP A 785 -17.66 22.32 22.76
CA ASP A 785 -18.40 21.25 23.44
C ASP A 785 -19.90 21.22 23.12
N SER A 786 -20.48 22.36 22.73
CA SER A 786 -21.88 22.49 22.30
C SER A 786 -22.23 21.75 21.01
N HIS A 787 -21.30 21.40 20.12
CA HIS A 787 -21.64 20.67 18.88
C HIS A 787 -21.94 19.17 19.07
N PHE A 788 -21.59 18.63 20.24
CA PHE A 788 -22.13 17.34 20.70
C PHE A 788 -23.56 17.49 21.28
N ALA A 789 -24.07 18.73 21.39
CA ALA A 789 -25.41 19.06 21.90
C ALA A 789 -26.10 20.17 21.08
N THR A 790 -26.54 19.81 19.87
CA THR A 790 -27.47 20.53 18.94
C THR A 790 -26.92 21.52 17.90
N ASN A 791 -27.51 21.42 16.69
CA ASN A 791 -27.76 22.44 15.66
C ASN A 791 -26.67 23.47 15.27
N SER A 792 -25.78 23.08 14.34
CA SER A 792 -25.44 23.92 13.17
C SER A 792 -24.81 23.07 12.04
N ARG A 793 -24.48 23.71 10.90
CA ARG A 793 -24.35 23.10 9.56
C ARG A 793 -23.01 22.40 9.28
N ASP A 794 -22.98 21.76 8.12
CA ASP A 794 -21.92 20.96 7.49
C ASP A 794 -20.51 21.56 7.64
N ILE A 795 -19.55 20.73 8.08
CA ILE A 795 -18.15 21.09 8.23
C ILE A 795 -17.36 20.64 6.99
N PHE A 796 -16.91 21.60 6.19
CA PHE A 796 -15.86 21.38 5.20
C PHE A 796 -14.49 21.51 5.87
N ILE A 797 -13.65 20.48 5.74
CA ILE A 797 -12.28 20.50 6.27
C ILE A 797 -11.40 21.37 5.36
N SER A 798 -10.73 22.37 5.93
CA SER A 798 -9.74 23.18 5.21
C SER A 798 -8.32 22.61 5.38
N GLU A 799 -7.44 22.88 4.41
CA GLU A 799 -6.02 22.47 4.41
C GLU A 799 -5.27 22.75 5.72
N LYS A 800 -5.66 23.82 6.43
CA LYS A 800 -4.87 24.39 7.54
C LYS A 800 -4.82 23.52 8.80
N ASN A 801 -5.78 22.62 8.98
CA ASN A 801 -5.91 21.80 10.21
C ASN A 801 -5.08 20.50 10.16
N LYS A 802 -4.32 20.24 9.10
CA LYS A 802 -3.49 19.03 8.97
C LYS A 802 -2.34 18.92 10.00
N HIS A 803 -2.00 20.00 10.71
CA HIS A 803 -0.82 20.06 11.57
C HIS A 803 -1.07 19.65 13.04
N ASP A 804 -2.20 20.00 13.66
CA ASP A 804 -2.36 19.89 15.12
C ASP A 804 -2.49 18.44 15.64
N ALA A 805 -2.89 17.50 14.77
CA ALA A 805 -3.04 16.07 15.10
C ALA A 805 -1.74 15.35 15.55
N SER A 806 -0.58 16.02 15.48
CA SER A 806 0.71 15.48 15.95
C SER A 806 0.93 15.60 17.47
N ARG A 807 0.16 16.44 18.19
CA ARG A 807 0.50 16.89 19.55
C ARG A 807 -0.19 16.12 20.70
N LEU A 808 -0.91 15.03 20.40
CA LEU A 808 -1.79 14.34 21.34
C LEU A 808 -1.08 13.21 22.12
N SER A 809 -0.46 13.56 23.24
CA SER A 809 0.19 12.61 24.16
C SER A 809 -0.84 11.77 24.94
N LEU A 810 -1.00 10.49 24.58
CA LEU A 810 -1.92 9.56 25.26
C LEU A 810 -1.22 8.25 25.63
N GLY A 811 -1.13 8.00 26.95
CA GLY A 811 -0.28 6.98 27.56
C GLY A 811 -0.85 5.56 27.57
N ASN A 812 -0.94 4.91 26.39
CA ASN A 812 -0.90 3.45 26.28
C ASN A 812 -0.63 3.03 24.81
N GLU A 813 0.64 2.84 24.45
CA GLU A 813 1.11 2.75 23.05
C GLU A 813 0.33 1.75 22.17
N VAL A 814 0.03 0.56 22.70
CA VAL A 814 -0.71 -0.49 21.96
C VAL A 814 -2.16 -0.07 21.68
N ALA A 815 -2.80 0.65 22.60
CA ALA A 815 -4.15 1.16 22.41
C ALA A 815 -4.14 2.34 21.41
N SER A 816 -3.14 3.22 21.51
CA SER A 816 -2.96 4.37 20.61
C SER A 816 -2.79 3.93 19.15
N ILE A 817 -2.00 2.87 18.88
CA ILE A 817 -1.83 2.31 17.52
C ILE A 817 -3.16 1.77 16.97
N ALA A 818 -3.95 1.06 17.78
CA ALA A 818 -5.24 0.51 17.35
C ALA A 818 -6.27 1.62 17.05
N VAL A 819 -6.39 2.61 17.95
CA VAL A 819 -7.25 3.79 17.80
C VAL A 819 -6.87 4.61 16.56
N TYR A 820 -5.56 4.76 16.30
CA TYR A 820 -5.09 5.52 15.16
C TYR A 820 -5.32 4.79 13.82
N SER A 821 -5.09 3.47 13.77
CA SER A 821 -5.41 2.64 12.60
C SER A 821 -6.92 2.69 12.25
N GLU A 822 -7.77 2.69 13.27
CA GLU A 822 -9.20 2.93 13.15
C GLU A 822 -9.53 4.32 12.59
N LEU A 823 -8.88 5.39 13.09
CA LEU A 823 -9.05 6.75 12.59
C LEU A 823 -8.63 6.90 11.12
N CYS A 824 -7.51 6.31 10.71
CA CYS A 824 -7.11 6.27 9.30
C CYS A 824 -8.14 5.54 8.43
N THR A 825 -8.60 4.37 8.87
CA THR A 825 -9.63 3.60 8.15
C THR A 825 -10.93 4.41 7.99
N ILE A 826 -11.37 5.10 9.05
CA ILE A 826 -12.55 5.97 9.03
C ILE A 826 -12.36 7.19 8.11
N ARG A 827 -11.17 7.79 8.10
CA ARG A 827 -10.83 8.91 7.21
C ARG A 827 -10.82 8.50 5.74
N ASP A 828 -10.24 7.34 5.42
CA ASP A 828 -10.24 6.79 4.06
C ASP A 828 -11.67 6.44 3.59
N ILE A 829 -12.50 5.85 4.46
CA ILE A 829 -13.93 5.63 4.23
C ILE A 829 -14.65 6.95 3.95
N ALA A 830 -14.40 8.00 4.73
CA ALA A 830 -15.05 9.30 4.56
C ALA A 830 -14.63 10.00 3.25
N THR A 831 -13.32 10.05 2.96
CA THR A 831 -12.80 10.61 1.71
C THR A 831 -13.32 9.84 0.50
N THR A 832 -13.34 8.50 0.55
CA THR A 832 -13.86 7.67 -0.54
C THR A 832 -15.38 7.84 -0.71
N THR A 833 -16.13 7.97 0.40
CA THR A 833 -17.57 8.26 0.34
C THR A 833 -17.83 9.60 -0.36
N VAL A 834 -17.10 10.67 -0.03
CA VAL A 834 -17.26 11.97 -0.72
C VAL A 834 -16.96 11.86 -2.22
N LEU A 835 -15.94 11.09 -2.63
CA LEU A 835 -15.64 10.83 -4.04
C LEU A 835 -16.74 9.98 -4.73
N PHE A 836 -17.35 9.03 -4.01
CA PHE A 836 -18.37 8.12 -4.55
C PHE A 836 -19.79 8.71 -4.55
N VAL A 837 -20.09 9.70 -3.70
CA VAL A 837 -21.32 10.51 -3.81
C VAL A 837 -21.27 11.39 -5.06
N ASN A 838 -20.09 11.89 -5.42
CA ASN A 838 -19.87 12.75 -6.59
C ASN A 838 -19.55 12.00 -7.89
N SER A 839 -19.50 10.65 -7.89
CA SER A 839 -19.26 9.85 -9.10
C SER A 839 -20.11 8.58 -9.14
N THR A 840 -20.68 8.23 -10.30
CA THR A 840 -21.56 7.05 -10.41
C THR A 840 -20.74 5.76 -10.27
N ARG A 841 -20.80 5.12 -9.09
CA ARG A 841 -20.09 3.88 -8.75
C ARG A 841 -21.04 2.70 -8.58
N SER A 842 -20.55 1.48 -8.79
CA SER A 842 -21.38 0.27 -8.69
C SER A 842 -21.68 -0.13 -7.23
N GLU A 843 -22.76 -0.89 -7.02
CA GLU A 843 -23.13 -1.48 -5.73
C GLU A 843 -21.97 -2.32 -5.15
N ALA A 844 -21.25 -3.07 -5.98
CA ALA A 844 -20.06 -3.82 -5.58
C ALA A 844 -18.88 -2.91 -5.19
N THR A 845 -18.67 -1.80 -5.90
CA THR A 845 -17.55 -0.87 -5.62
C THR A 845 -17.74 -0.19 -4.27
N TRP A 846 -18.95 0.32 -3.98
CA TRP A 846 -19.30 0.86 -2.66
C TRP A 846 -19.18 -0.19 -1.55
N ASN A 847 -19.59 -1.43 -1.82
CA ASN A 847 -19.49 -2.53 -0.88
C ASN A 847 -18.04 -2.89 -0.53
N ASP A 848 -17.12 -2.88 -1.50
CA ASP A 848 -15.72 -3.20 -1.23
C ASP A 848 -14.95 -2.07 -0.52
N HIS A 849 -15.26 -0.81 -0.84
CA HIS A 849 -14.50 0.37 -0.39
C HIS A 849 -15.10 1.14 0.79
N ILE A 850 -16.40 1.00 1.07
CA ILE A 850 -17.11 1.79 2.10
C ILE A 850 -17.85 0.87 3.07
N HIS A 851 -18.85 0.10 2.59
CA HIS A 851 -19.74 -0.66 3.48
C HIS A 851 -19.06 -1.87 4.12
N GLY A 852 -18.33 -2.67 3.34
CA GLY A 852 -17.54 -3.80 3.83
C GLY A 852 -16.46 -3.39 4.82
N PRO A 853 -15.62 -2.36 4.54
CA PRO A 853 -14.64 -1.84 5.49
C PRO A 853 -15.23 -1.43 6.83
N ILE A 854 -16.30 -0.62 6.87
CA ILE A 854 -16.86 -0.17 8.16
C ILE A 854 -17.52 -1.32 8.95
N LEU A 855 -18.14 -2.30 8.26
CA LEU A 855 -18.67 -3.51 8.90
C LEU A 855 -17.55 -4.40 9.47
N ARG A 856 -16.44 -4.57 8.75
CA ARG A 856 -15.25 -5.30 9.23
C ARG A 856 -14.59 -4.60 10.43
N LEU A 857 -14.53 -3.27 10.40
CA LEU A 857 -14.00 -2.44 11.50
C LEU A 857 -14.89 -2.46 12.75
N ALA A 858 -16.20 -2.63 12.58
CA ALA A 858 -17.13 -2.75 13.71
C ALA A 858 -17.00 -4.08 14.48
N VAL A 859 -16.76 -5.20 13.77
CA VAL A 859 -16.61 -6.53 14.39
C VAL A 859 -15.19 -6.83 14.88
N SER A 860 -14.19 -6.02 14.52
CA SER A 860 -12.78 -6.26 14.92
C SER A 860 -12.58 -6.34 16.44
N SER A 861 -13.41 -5.62 17.21
CA SER A 861 -13.45 -5.62 18.68
C SER A 861 -14.37 -6.70 19.28
N THR A 862 -14.83 -7.68 18.50
CA THR A 862 -15.82 -8.69 18.93
C THR A 862 -15.58 -10.01 18.18
N PRO A 863 -14.61 -10.84 18.62
CA PRO A 863 -14.12 -11.99 17.86
C PRO A 863 -15.18 -13.08 17.62
N ASP A 864 -16.19 -13.17 18.50
CA ASP A 864 -17.35 -14.06 18.37
C ASP A 864 -18.30 -13.69 17.21
N VAL A 865 -18.01 -12.62 16.43
CA VAL A 865 -18.89 -12.10 15.39
C VAL A 865 -18.12 -11.78 14.11
N ALA A 866 -18.69 -12.14 12.97
CA ALA A 866 -18.15 -11.84 11.65
C ALA A 866 -19.13 -11.03 10.79
N ALA A 867 -18.61 -10.03 10.08
CA ALA A 867 -19.33 -9.33 9.02
C ALA A 867 -19.06 -10.03 7.68
N GLU A 868 -19.99 -10.88 7.25
CA GLU A 868 -19.84 -11.70 6.04
C GLU A 868 -20.60 -11.11 4.85
N ASN A 869 -19.96 -11.15 3.67
CA ASN A 869 -20.65 -10.87 2.41
C ASN A 869 -21.43 -12.10 1.96
N ILE A 870 -22.73 -11.94 1.79
CA ILE A 870 -23.68 -12.99 1.43
C ILE A 870 -24.46 -12.63 0.16
N THR A 871 -23.89 -11.75 -0.68
CA THR A 871 -24.41 -11.37 -2.01
C THR A 871 -24.71 -12.59 -2.92
N GLN A 872 -24.05 -13.73 -2.68
CA GLN A 872 -24.25 -15.01 -3.39
C GLN A 872 -25.19 -15.99 -2.66
N ALA A 873 -25.89 -15.57 -1.61
CA ALA A 873 -26.83 -16.40 -0.87
C ALA A 873 -28.26 -16.24 -1.40
N SER A 874 -28.95 -17.37 -1.52
CA SER A 874 -30.37 -17.46 -1.87
C SER A 874 -31.16 -18.17 -0.78
N ILE A 875 -32.44 -17.85 -0.67
CA ILE A 875 -33.36 -18.52 0.25
C ILE A 875 -33.58 -19.95 -0.24
N CYS A 876 -33.41 -20.95 0.62
CA CYS A 876 -33.72 -22.34 0.28
C CYS A 876 -35.22 -22.48 -0.01
N ARG A 877 -35.58 -23.20 -1.08
CA ARG A 877 -36.97 -23.36 -1.56
C ARG A 877 -38.00 -23.76 -0.48
N ALA A 878 -37.58 -24.46 0.58
CA ALA A 878 -38.44 -24.88 1.69
C ALA A 878 -38.68 -23.81 2.78
N PHE A 879 -38.05 -22.63 2.67
CA PHE A 879 -38.25 -21.46 3.54
C PHE A 879 -38.65 -20.20 2.77
N VAL A 880 -38.83 -20.28 1.44
CA VAL A 880 -39.43 -19.19 0.66
C VAL A 880 -40.82 -18.89 1.25
N PRO A 881 -41.15 -17.64 1.61
CA PRO A 881 -42.43 -17.32 2.24
C PRO A 881 -43.59 -17.71 1.33
N ALA A 882 -44.72 -18.12 1.88
CA ALA A 882 -45.91 -18.39 1.08
C ALA A 882 -46.68 -17.09 0.80
N SER A 883 -47.20 -16.94 -0.41
CA SER A 883 -48.08 -15.83 -0.83
C SER A 883 -49.57 -16.18 -0.67
N ARG A 884 -50.43 -15.14 -0.67
CA ARG A 884 -51.91 -15.22 -0.66
C ARG A 884 -52.51 -15.34 -2.09
N GLY A 885 -51.68 -15.45 -3.12
CA GLY A 885 -52.05 -15.58 -4.54
C GLY A 885 -50.83 -15.86 -5.42
N GLU A 886 -51.01 -15.96 -6.74
CA GLU A 886 -49.99 -16.43 -7.72
C GLU A 886 -48.83 -15.44 -8.02
N ILE A 887 -48.42 -14.63 -7.03
CA ILE A 887 -47.22 -13.80 -7.14
C ILE A 887 -45.99 -14.68 -6.91
N GLU A 888 -45.16 -14.83 -7.93
CA GLU A 888 -43.83 -15.42 -7.83
C GLU A 888 -42.93 -14.53 -6.96
N ILE A 889 -42.09 -15.15 -6.13
CA ILE A 889 -41.21 -14.47 -5.18
C ILE A 889 -39.78 -14.42 -5.74
N LEU A 890 -39.02 -13.39 -5.35
CA LEU A 890 -37.63 -13.15 -5.76
C LEU A 890 -36.76 -14.42 -5.70
N ASN A 891 -36.50 -15.02 -6.86
CA ASN A 891 -35.59 -16.14 -7.05
C ASN A 891 -34.17 -15.63 -7.36
N GLY A 892 -33.42 -15.14 -6.36
CA GLY A 892 -32.06 -14.60 -6.59
C GLY A 892 -31.34 -14.06 -5.33
N LYS A 893 -30.36 -13.17 -5.56
CA LYS A 893 -29.74 -12.34 -4.51
C LYS A 893 -30.84 -11.58 -3.77
N MET A 894 -30.78 -11.61 -2.44
CA MET A 894 -31.69 -10.85 -1.59
C MET A 894 -30.98 -9.75 -0.80
N ILE A 895 -29.88 -10.06 -0.11
CA ILE A 895 -29.18 -9.07 0.72
C ILE A 895 -27.65 -9.16 0.55
N ASP A 896 -26.94 -8.09 0.85
CA ASP A 896 -25.48 -7.99 0.68
C ASP A 896 -24.65 -8.57 1.84
N TYR A 897 -24.97 -8.23 3.09
CA TYR A 897 -24.15 -8.62 4.25
C TYR A 897 -24.99 -9.12 5.43
N ALA A 898 -24.33 -9.86 6.32
CA ALA A 898 -24.88 -10.28 7.60
C ALA A 898 -23.82 -10.19 8.71
N LEU A 899 -24.27 -9.90 9.94
CA LEU A 899 -23.46 -10.15 11.14
C LEU A 899 -23.78 -11.55 11.66
N LEU A 900 -22.81 -12.44 11.57
CA LEU A 900 -22.91 -13.86 11.93
C LEU A 900 -22.22 -14.13 13.26
N LEU A 901 -22.85 -14.95 14.09
CA LEU A 901 -22.26 -15.47 15.32
C LEU A 901 -21.27 -16.59 14.95
N ARG A 902 -19.99 -16.40 15.30
CA ARG A 902 -18.89 -17.36 15.23
C ARG A 902 -18.38 -17.67 16.65
N PRO A 903 -19.11 -18.45 17.44
CA PRO A 903 -18.78 -18.67 18.84
C PRO A 903 -17.64 -19.70 18.97
N GLU A 904 -17.15 -19.89 20.18
CA GLU A 904 -16.08 -20.84 20.44
C GLU A 904 -16.46 -22.30 20.06
N LYS A 905 -15.43 -23.14 19.92
CA LYS A 905 -15.56 -24.49 19.33
C LYS A 905 -16.65 -25.36 19.97
N SER A 906 -16.92 -25.22 21.28
CA SER A 906 -17.98 -25.96 21.99
C SER A 906 -19.39 -25.58 21.56
N LEU A 907 -19.72 -24.30 21.43
CA LEU A 907 -21.02 -23.88 20.90
C LEU A 907 -21.10 -24.12 19.37
N SER A 908 -20.02 -23.88 18.63
CA SER A 908 -19.97 -24.15 17.19
C SER A 908 -20.26 -25.63 16.84
N VAL A 909 -19.74 -26.59 17.62
CA VAL A 909 -20.08 -28.02 17.46
C VAL A 909 -21.55 -28.29 17.77
N ARG A 910 -22.09 -27.78 18.89
CA ARG A 910 -23.51 -27.95 19.24
C ARG A 910 -24.45 -27.37 18.19
N ILE A 911 -24.09 -26.22 17.58
CA ILE A 911 -24.85 -25.65 16.47
C ILE A 911 -24.82 -26.58 15.25
N ALA A 912 -23.67 -27.15 14.90
CA ALA A 912 -23.57 -28.10 13.78
C ALA A 912 -24.40 -29.37 14.01
N GLU A 913 -24.31 -29.97 15.21
CA GLU A 913 -25.09 -31.15 15.62
C GLU A 913 -26.60 -30.87 15.58
N PHE A 914 -27.03 -29.75 16.17
CA PHE A 914 -28.42 -29.28 16.13
C PHE A 914 -28.92 -29.08 14.69
N VAL A 915 -28.12 -28.41 13.84
CA VAL A 915 -28.47 -28.09 12.45
C VAL A 915 -28.56 -29.33 11.56
N ASP A 916 -27.61 -30.26 11.68
CA ASP A 916 -27.60 -31.49 10.86
C ASP A 916 -28.62 -32.54 11.35
N GLY A 917 -29.13 -32.38 12.58
CA GLY A 917 -30.27 -33.11 13.14
C GLY A 917 -31.66 -32.62 12.71
N PHE A 918 -31.78 -31.62 11.83
CA PHE A 918 -33.08 -31.21 11.27
C PHE A 918 -33.50 -32.02 10.04
N ASP A 919 -34.75 -32.48 10.05
CA ASP A 919 -35.46 -32.93 8.84
C ASP A 919 -35.64 -31.76 7.85
N GLY A 920 -35.16 -31.94 6.63
CA GLY A 920 -35.19 -30.94 5.57
C GLY A 920 -33.83 -30.23 5.37
N PRO A 921 -33.82 -28.92 5.02
CA PRO A 921 -32.56 -28.21 4.79
C PRO A 921 -31.77 -27.99 6.08
N ARG A 922 -30.61 -28.65 6.15
CA ARG A 922 -29.66 -28.58 7.28
C ARG A 922 -28.89 -27.27 7.27
N THR A 923 -29.55 -26.19 7.68
CA THR A 923 -28.97 -24.86 7.88
C THR A 923 -29.57 -24.20 9.13
N PHE A 924 -28.82 -23.39 9.88
CA PHE A 924 -29.36 -22.58 10.97
C PHE A 924 -30.26 -21.45 10.44
N ASN A 925 -29.87 -20.82 9.34
CA ASN A 925 -30.61 -19.72 8.72
C ASN A 925 -31.52 -20.24 7.59
N GLN A 926 -32.08 -19.35 6.78
CA GLN A 926 -32.93 -19.70 5.63
C GLN A 926 -32.15 -20.10 4.36
N SER A 927 -30.81 -20.18 4.42
CA SER A 927 -29.93 -20.44 3.28
C SER A 927 -28.88 -21.51 3.58
N THR A 928 -28.59 -22.39 2.62
CA THR A 928 -27.50 -23.38 2.67
C THR A 928 -26.17 -22.85 2.10
N ASN A 929 -26.04 -21.54 1.86
CA ASN A 929 -24.75 -20.92 1.57
C ASN A 929 -23.79 -21.14 2.77
N GLY A 930 -22.49 -21.34 2.50
CA GLY A 930 -21.50 -21.89 3.44
C GLY A 930 -21.54 -21.31 4.86
N PRO A 931 -21.24 -20.00 5.05
CA PRO A 931 -21.30 -19.35 6.36
C PRO A 931 -22.71 -19.47 6.99
N LEU A 932 -23.75 -19.10 6.24
CA LEU A 932 -25.15 -19.11 6.68
C LEU A 932 -25.67 -20.51 7.06
N ARG A 933 -24.99 -21.59 6.67
CA ARG A 933 -25.39 -22.95 7.02
C ARG A 933 -25.23 -23.23 8.52
N TYR A 934 -24.11 -22.81 9.11
CA TYR A 934 -23.75 -23.17 10.49
C TYR A 934 -23.50 -21.96 11.40
N GLU A 935 -23.44 -20.75 10.87
CA GLU A 935 -23.18 -19.51 11.62
C GLU A 935 -24.49 -18.71 11.75
N PRO A 936 -25.11 -18.64 12.95
CA PRO A 936 -26.39 -17.95 13.15
C PRO A 936 -26.32 -16.47 12.77
N THR A 937 -27.25 -15.99 11.93
CA THR A 937 -27.32 -14.56 11.59
C THR A 937 -28.09 -13.80 12.65
N GLY A 938 -27.46 -12.79 13.25
CA GLY A 938 -28.10 -11.88 14.21
C GLY A 938 -28.56 -10.55 13.59
N VAL A 939 -27.89 -10.05 12.55
CA VAL A 939 -28.24 -8.78 11.88
C VAL A 939 -28.15 -8.94 10.37
N PHE A 940 -29.15 -8.41 9.66
CA PHE A 940 -29.17 -8.33 8.19
C PHE A 940 -28.80 -6.93 7.70
N VAL A 941 -28.06 -6.85 6.60
CA VAL A 941 -27.68 -5.58 5.97
C VAL A 941 -27.90 -5.67 4.46
N GLU A 942 -28.69 -4.76 3.90
CA GLU A 942 -28.79 -4.58 2.44
C GLU A 942 -28.32 -3.19 2.03
N THR A 943 -27.64 -3.10 0.89
CA THR A 943 -27.06 -1.82 0.43
C THR A 943 -27.61 -1.41 -0.93
N LYS A 944 -27.76 -0.10 -1.17
CA LYS A 944 -28.21 0.45 -2.46
C LYS A 944 -27.47 1.75 -2.77
N VAL A 945 -26.92 1.85 -3.97
CA VAL A 945 -26.14 3.03 -4.44
C VAL A 945 -26.99 4.08 -5.16
N GLU A 946 -28.31 4.01 -5.02
CA GLU A 946 -29.26 4.99 -5.57
C GLU A 946 -30.45 5.15 -4.63
N SER A 947 -30.79 6.39 -4.24
CA SER A 947 -31.95 6.66 -3.36
C SER A 947 -33.28 6.12 -3.93
N ARG A 948 -33.44 6.09 -5.26
CA ARG A 948 -34.63 5.51 -5.93
C ARG A 948 -34.81 4.00 -5.71
N ARG A 949 -33.76 3.27 -5.31
CA ARG A 949 -33.80 1.83 -5.05
C ARG A 949 -33.99 1.48 -3.56
N ARG A 950 -34.19 2.48 -2.67
CA ARG A 950 -34.54 2.25 -1.25
C ARG A 950 -35.78 1.34 -1.08
N ALA A 951 -36.79 1.51 -1.95
CA ALA A 951 -37.99 0.66 -1.94
C ALA A 951 -37.70 -0.80 -2.33
N GLU A 952 -36.80 -1.02 -3.29
CA GLU A 952 -36.34 -2.34 -3.71
C GLU A 952 -35.60 -3.05 -2.57
N GLY A 953 -34.68 -2.33 -1.88
CA GLY A 953 -33.98 -2.84 -0.71
C GLY A 953 -34.93 -3.23 0.44
N LYS A 954 -35.97 -2.44 0.72
CA LYS A 954 -37.03 -2.82 1.68
C LYS A 954 -37.81 -4.06 1.25
N ALA A 955 -38.16 -4.18 -0.03
CA ALA A 955 -38.84 -5.37 -0.54
C ALA A 955 -37.97 -6.63 -0.42
N GLN A 956 -36.67 -6.53 -0.74
CA GLN A 956 -35.72 -7.64 -0.60
C GLN A 956 -35.49 -8.04 0.87
N LEU A 957 -35.24 -7.06 1.76
CA LEU A 957 -35.08 -7.28 3.20
C LEU A 957 -36.33 -7.97 3.80
N GLY A 958 -37.53 -7.50 3.45
CA GLY A 958 -38.78 -8.07 3.98
C GLY A 958 -38.97 -9.54 3.63
N VAL A 959 -38.73 -9.94 2.37
CA VAL A 959 -38.81 -11.36 1.95
C VAL A 959 -37.74 -12.21 2.65
N TRP A 960 -36.51 -11.69 2.79
CA TRP A 960 -35.42 -12.39 3.48
C TRP A 960 -35.71 -12.61 4.97
N LEU A 961 -36.24 -11.58 5.63
CA LEU A 961 -36.65 -11.57 7.03
C LEU A 961 -37.80 -12.55 7.31
N ALA A 962 -38.86 -12.53 6.50
CA ALA A 962 -39.99 -13.46 6.64
C ALA A 962 -39.55 -14.93 6.46
N ALA A 963 -38.62 -15.19 5.53
CA ALA A 963 -38.01 -16.50 5.35
C ALA A 963 -37.16 -16.93 6.55
N TRP A 964 -36.48 -15.97 7.20
CA TRP A 964 -35.68 -16.22 8.39
C TRP A 964 -36.54 -16.55 9.61
N TYR A 965 -37.58 -15.76 9.90
CA TYR A 965 -38.54 -16.09 10.96
C TYR A 965 -39.21 -17.45 10.71
N GLY A 966 -39.59 -17.74 9.46
CA GLY A 966 -40.08 -19.06 9.04
C GLY A 966 -39.07 -20.21 9.18
N ARG A 967 -37.76 -19.93 9.32
CA ARG A 967 -36.75 -20.90 9.74
C ARG A 967 -36.68 -21.02 11.26
N VAL A 968 -36.47 -19.91 11.98
CA VAL A 968 -36.16 -19.95 13.42
C VAL A 968 -37.36 -20.34 14.29
N ALA A 969 -38.59 -20.12 13.81
CA ALA A 969 -39.80 -20.67 14.44
C ALA A 969 -39.77 -22.20 14.56
N LYS A 970 -38.99 -22.90 13.72
CA LYS A 970 -38.78 -24.36 13.79
C LYS A 970 -37.81 -24.79 14.90
N PHE A 971 -37.18 -23.84 15.60
CA PHE A 971 -36.31 -24.08 16.75
C PHE A 971 -37.05 -24.00 18.09
N ALA A 972 -38.28 -23.50 18.10
CA ALA A 972 -39.13 -23.53 19.30
C ALA A 972 -39.61 -24.97 19.60
N PRO A 973 -39.62 -25.39 20.88
CA PRO A 973 -40.26 -26.64 21.28
C PRO A 973 -41.79 -26.52 21.27
N VAL A 974 -42.47 -27.60 20.93
CA VAL A 974 -43.94 -27.73 21.04
C VAL A 974 -44.30 -28.04 22.52
N PRO A 975 -45.39 -27.49 23.09
CA PRO A 975 -45.46 -27.18 24.53
C PRO A 975 -46.27 -28.20 25.36
N PRO A 976 -46.50 -27.99 26.68
CA PRO A 976 -45.54 -27.52 27.70
C PRO A 976 -45.58 -28.41 28.97
N THR A 977 -44.43 -28.71 29.58
CA THR A 977 -44.36 -29.36 30.91
C THR A 977 -43.79 -28.43 31.98
N ALA A 978 -44.69 -27.88 32.82
CA ALA A 978 -44.44 -27.25 34.13
C ALA A 978 -43.45 -26.07 34.28
N ALA A 979 -42.60 -25.74 33.30
CA ALA A 979 -41.46 -24.81 33.48
C ALA A 979 -41.43 -23.56 32.57
N GLY A 980 -42.49 -23.27 31.81
CA GLY A 980 -42.86 -21.92 31.34
C GLY A 980 -41.96 -21.16 30.33
N THR A 981 -40.75 -21.63 30.00
CA THR A 981 -39.77 -20.87 29.18
C THR A 981 -39.91 -21.08 27.68
N VAL A 982 -40.74 -20.26 27.02
CA VAL A 982 -40.74 -20.13 25.55
C VAL A 982 -39.48 -19.38 25.10
N VAL A 983 -38.64 -20.01 24.27
CA VAL A 983 -37.38 -19.42 23.76
C VAL A 983 -37.62 -18.64 22.47
N ASN A 984 -38.46 -17.61 22.54
CA ASN A 984 -38.62 -16.65 21.45
C ASN A 984 -37.36 -15.76 21.34
N LEU A 985 -36.98 -15.39 20.11
CA LEU A 985 -36.16 -14.21 19.89
C LEU A 985 -37.13 -13.03 19.66
N PRO A 986 -37.22 -12.05 20.57
CA PRO A 986 -38.26 -11.03 20.50
C PRO A 986 -38.13 -10.05 19.32
N PHE A 987 -36.93 -9.89 18.75
CA PHE A 987 -36.68 -8.97 17.65
C PHE A 987 -35.39 -9.29 16.89
N VAL A 988 -35.21 -8.67 15.71
CA VAL A 988 -33.97 -8.69 14.92
C VAL A 988 -33.62 -7.26 14.47
N PRO A 989 -32.38 -6.78 14.67
CA PRO A 989 -31.90 -5.54 14.03
C PRO A 989 -31.70 -5.73 12.51
N VAL A 990 -32.13 -4.75 11.73
CA VAL A 990 -32.03 -4.75 10.26
C VAL A 990 -31.48 -3.43 9.75
N LEU A 991 -30.43 -3.46 8.93
CA LEU A 991 -29.81 -2.28 8.34
C LEU A 991 -30.15 -2.15 6.85
N LEU A 992 -30.52 -0.94 6.44
CA LEU A 992 -30.61 -0.55 5.03
C LEU A 992 -29.64 0.61 4.80
N VAL A 993 -28.65 0.40 3.92
CA VAL A 993 -27.64 1.39 3.58
C VAL A 993 -27.99 1.98 2.21
N VAL A 994 -28.11 3.31 2.13
CA VAL A 994 -28.49 4.02 0.90
C VAL A 994 -27.44 5.08 0.62
N CYS A 995 -26.53 4.76 -0.30
CA CYS A 995 -25.32 5.54 -0.58
C CYS A 995 -24.56 5.76 0.75
N GLU A 996 -24.24 7.01 1.09
CA GLU A 996 -23.58 7.38 2.34
C GLU A 996 -24.39 7.12 3.62
N ARG A 997 -25.74 7.01 3.55
CA ARG A 997 -26.63 6.99 4.74
C ARG A 997 -26.95 5.59 5.24
N TRP A 998 -26.96 5.46 6.57
CA TRP A 998 -27.22 4.22 7.28
C TRP A 998 -28.52 4.31 8.09
N GLU A 999 -29.48 3.45 7.75
CA GLU A 999 -30.79 3.34 8.41
C GLU A 999 -30.87 2.05 9.22
N LEU A 1000 -31.12 2.15 10.53
CA LEU A 1000 -31.44 1.00 11.38
C LEU A 1000 -32.95 0.85 11.54
N TYR A 1001 -33.43 -0.37 11.38
CA TYR A 1001 -34.79 -0.82 11.62
C TYR A 1001 -34.78 -1.94 12.67
N PHE A 1002 -35.89 -2.09 13.37
CA PHE A 1002 -36.11 -3.19 14.30
C PHE A 1002 -37.28 -4.04 13.78
N ALA A 1003 -37.03 -5.32 13.55
CA ALA A 1003 -38.00 -6.28 13.04
C ALA A 1003 -38.57 -7.15 14.17
N PHE A 1004 -39.87 -7.42 14.12
CA PHE A 1004 -40.64 -8.11 15.15
C PHE A 1004 -41.54 -9.20 14.56
N ASP A 1005 -41.79 -10.26 15.35
CA ASP A 1005 -42.78 -11.29 15.05
C ASP A 1005 -44.02 -11.05 15.93
N LYS A 1006 -45.14 -10.61 15.34
CA LYS A 1006 -46.48 -10.59 15.95
C LYS A 1006 -47.26 -11.79 15.43
N ASP A 1007 -48.29 -12.26 16.12
CA ASP A 1007 -49.02 -13.47 15.70
C ASP A 1007 -49.43 -13.48 14.21
N ASP A 1008 -50.07 -12.41 13.73
CA ASP A 1008 -50.61 -12.29 12.36
C ASP A 1008 -49.67 -11.64 11.32
N GLU A 1009 -48.61 -10.92 11.72
CA GLU A 1009 -47.71 -10.17 10.80
C GLU A 1009 -46.26 -10.09 11.30
N TYR A 1010 -45.34 -9.78 10.40
CA TYR A 1010 -44.00 -9.28 10.76
C TYR A 1010 -43.99 -7.76 10.61
N GLU A 1011 -43.70 -7.02 11.69
CA GLU A 1011 -43.55 -5.56 11.61
C GLU A 1011 -42.06 -5.18 11.57
N VAL A 1012 -41.71 -4.20 10.73
CA VAL A 1012 -40.36 -3.63 10.63
C VAL A 1012 -40.42 -2.12 10.87
N CYS A 1013 -40.09 -1.70 12.09
CA CYS A 1013 -40.21 -0.32 12.54
C CYS A 1013 -38.91 0.47 12.31
N GLY A 1014 -39.01 1.65 11.70
CA GLY A 1014 -37.90 2.57 11.45
C GLY A 1014 -38.11 3.46 10.21
N PRO A 1015 -37.11 4.22 9.74
CA PRO A 1015 -35.71 4.14 10.15
C PRO A 1015 -35.42 4.96 11.40
N LEU A 1016 -34.47 4.46 12.19
CA LEU A 1016 -33.58 5.29 12.99
C LEU A 1016 -32.36 5.61 12.12
N GLU A 1017 -32.14 6.88 11.75
CA GLU A 1017 -30.99 7.29 10.93
C GLU A 1017 -29.73 7.37 11.82
N ILE A 1018 -28.89 6.33 11.74
CA ILE A 1018 -27.79 6.14 12.70
C ILE A 1018 -26.56 6.99 12.37
N GLY A 1019 -26.35 7.32 11.09
CA GLY A 1019 -25.31 8.24 10.65
C GLY A 1019 -25.08 8.19 9.14
N SER A 1020 -24.00 8.83 8.70
CA SER A 1020 -23.57 8.87 7.30
C SER A 1020 -22.05 8.70 7.20
N THR A 1021 -21.57 7.89 6.26
CA THR A 1021 -20.12 7.72 6.04
C THR A 1021 -19.48 8.88 5.29
N ALA A 1022 -20.22 9.93 4.92
CA ALA A 1022 -19.66 11.10 4.22
C ALA A 1022 -18.75 11.99 5.09
N THR A 1023 -18.76 11.82 6.42
CA THR A 1023 -17.90 12.57 7.36
C THR A 1023 -17.27 11.64 8.39
N VAL A 1024 -16.19 12.08 9.04
CA VAL A 1024 -15.52 11.34 10.13
C VAL A 1024 -16.47 11.19 11.33
N ASP A 1025 -17.16 12.26 11.76
CA ASP A 1025 -18.19 12.23 12.81
C ASP A 1025 -19.30 11.20 12.50
N GLY A 1026 -19.90 11.31 11.31
CA GLY A 1026 -20.97 10.42 10.89
C GLY A 1026 -20.53 8.95 10.79
N SER A 1027 -19.28 8.72 10.34
CA SER A 1027 -18.68 7.38 10.29
C SER A 1027 -18.44 6.80 11.69
N TYR A 1028 -17.97 7.61 12.66
CA TYR A 1028 -17.84 7.18 14.05
C TYR A 1028 -19.20 6.89 14.71
N ARG A 1029 -20.25 7.67 14.40
CA ARG A 1029 -21.61 7.35 14.84
C ARG A 1029 -22.10 6.00 14.29
N VAL A 1030 -21.91 5.76 12.98
CA VAL A 1030 -22.22 4.45 12.37
C VAL A 1030 -21.42 3.33 13.02
N LEU A 1031 -20.10 3.48 13.18
CA LEU A 1031 -19.22 2.49 13.81
C LEU A 1031 -19.63 2.19 15.26
N GLY A 1032 -20.00 3.21 16.04
CA GLY A 1032 -20.49 3.04 17.41
C GLY A 1032 -21.78 2.21 17.49
N VAL A 1033 -22.73 2.44 16.59
CA VAL A 1033 -23.95 1.62 16.49
C VAL A 1033 -23.64 0.20 16.01
N LEU A 1034 -22.81 0.04 14.96
CA LEU A 1034 -22.43 -1.29 14.47
C LEU A 1034 -21.71 -2.11 15.57
N ARG A 1035 -20.96 -1.46 16.47
CA ARG A 1035 -20.36 -2.09 17.67
C ARG A 1035 -21.37 -2.45 18.75
N LEU A 1036 -22.44 -1.68 18.94
CA LEU A 1036 -23.57 -2.11 19.79
C LEU A 1036 -24.26 -3.35 19.20
N LEU A 1037 -24.49 -3.36 17.89
CA LEU A 1037 -25.06 -4.51 17.18
C LEU A 1037 -24.17 -5.74 17.28
N ALA A 1038 -22.86 -5.63 17.05
CA ALA A 1038 -21.91 -6.74 17.21
C ALA A 1038 -21.92 -7.30 18.64
N ARG A 1039 -21.89 -6.43 19.66
CA ARG A 1039 -22.00 -6.85 21.08
C ARG A 1039 -23.34 -7.52 21.40
N TRP A 1040 -24.43 -7.09 20.78
CA TRP A 1040 -25.73 -7.75 20.91
C TRP A 1040 -25.74 -9.14 20.26
N VAL A 1041 -25.11 -9.31 19.09
CA VAL A 1041 -24.93 -10.63 18.44
C VAL A 1041 -24.13 -11.57 19.36
N ALA A 1042 -22.97 -11.11 19.85
CA ALA A 1042 -22.10 -11.86 20.76
C ALA A 1042 -22.72 -12.13 22.15
N GLY A 1043 -23.68 -11.33 22.58
CA GLY A 1043 -24.29 -11.39 23.91
C GLY A 1043 -25.70 -11.98 23.90
N GLU A 1044 -26.70 -11.15 23.65
CA GLU A 1044 -28.11 -11.52 23.89
C GLU A 1044 -28.64 -12.49 22.83
N PHE A 1045 -28.22 -12.34 21.57
CA PHE A 1045 -28.53 -13.29 20.50
C PHE A 1045 -27.79 -14.62 20.68
N ARG A 1046 -26.49 -14.59 21.02
CA ARG A 1046 -25.72 -15.78 21.43
C ARG A 1046 -26.44 -16.56 22.53
N ASN A 1047 -26.90 -15.89 23.58
CA ASN A 1047 -27.67 -16.50 24.67
C ASN A 1047 -29.00 -17.13 24.20
N TRP A 1048 -29.64 -16.61 23.15
CA TRP A 1048 -30.80 -17.25 22.54
C TRP A 1048 -30.42 -18.50 21.72
N VAL A 1049 -29.36 -18.43 20.89
CA VAL A 1049 -28.81 -19.58 20.16
C VAL A 1049 -28.44 -20.71 21.12
N GLU A 1050 -27.74 -20.40 22.23
CA GLU A 1050 -27.35 -21.37 23.25
C GLU A 1050 -28.55 -22.10 23.86
N ARG A 1051 -29.68 -21.42 24.07
CA ARG A 1051 -30.92 -22.05 24.53
C ARG A 1051 -31.57 -22.91 23.46
N CYS A 1052 -31.57 -22.49 22.19
CA CYS A 1052 -32.10 -23.30 21.09
C CYS A 1052 -31.34 -24.63 20.92
N VAL A 1053 -30.01 -24.62 21.00
CA VAL A 1053 -29.19 -25.84 20.86
C VAL A 1053 -29.10 -26.69 22.14
N ALA A 1054 -29.66 -26.23 23.26
CA ALA A 1054 -29.69 -26.95 24.54
C ALA A 1054 -31.06 -27.56 24.88
N LEU A 1055 -32.08 -27.38 24.01
CA LEU A 1055 -33.45 -27.85 24.20
C LEU A 1055 -33.81 -29.06 23.31
N ARG A 1056 -32.83 -29.74 22.72
CA ARG A 1056 -32.97 -30.94 21.90
C ARG A 1056 -31.83 -31.92 22.14
#